data_AF-A0A9D7LKW2-F1
#
_entry.id   AF-A0A9D7LKW2-F1
#
_cell.length_a   1.000
_cell.length_b   1.000
_cell.length_c   1.000
_cell.angle_alpha   90.00
_cell.angle_beta   90.00
_cell.angle_gamma   90.00
#
_symmetry.space_group_name_H-M   'P 1'
#
loop_
_entity.id
_entity.type
_entity.pdbx_description
1 polymer ?
#
loop_
_entity_poly.entity_id
_entity_poly.type
_entity_poly.pdbx_seq_one_letter_code
_entity_poly.pdbx_strand_id
1 'polypeptide(L)'
;MSLRNLLLAGVLGLLGPGSVMSAAAEALASLPTWVIDPATPGANLPPAGRSLFDQLFAVDRNGKAAIELPFPFPALLARLDAQLAQDPASPLPPAKRILIPLGRSLQRTAAAPDYFAYPRVVVAVDGEPASAATLFLKDRLYIGYQEKSAVLEVISYNEAAGRFEFQLVKDYRAGGQPQVVYAPRMVCFACHQNGAPIFSRALWDETNANPQVSALLAAGGRGFYGIPTERGVDVPYAIDNATERANRFALTQRLWREGCGDADLSARRCRAGLFSAALRHALAGGQVWLPDPDFEQAVSAKLRATARHRWPGGLAIGNPDLPNRNPLQGMTIWPANDAARTVFSNVPARFEPLAPRPPQALWQAEAPSAVSTLIAGLAEFVAAPDRGRLEVALSRQANVVTERVTASCQIEASAPASRWSVRCAPRPGQSGPTLAGILSVVAGRPTSGHLSRLTLPGGTALSNLELLTVGRSSAAGAVFLPRVNGRLARSAEGNAIHRLEFRRSASNPASGEVVLEIRLEFSAVERAMAALIESTKGETLFAPDTIPRQAMMAAVFKQLGLPAQPTCCAAAQTLPAPRLEVAVLAPGARASVAVDGSLQAFFPYCAACHRTAETFPPNFLAGDSTQVAARLRQCAPRLYVRLAMADVPAEQRDKTPMPPETVLPAFATDVKGWHASPVRATLLAQVDDWLHTETGQPPNLKQLLAGGYEALRPCLAAP
;
A
#
# COMPACT_ATOMS: atom_id res chain seq x y z
N MET A 1 40.81 65.03 22.04
CA MET A 1 39.62 64.21 22.37
C MET A 1 38.83 64.00 21.08
N SER A 2 38.79 62.77 20.56
CA SER A 2 38.57 62.46 19.15
C SER A 2 37.24 61.71 18.89
N LEU A 3 36.39 62.29 18.03
CA LEU A 3 35.65 61.71 16.90
C LEU A 3 35.32 60.18 16.86
N ARG A 4 34.89 59.56 17.97
CA ARG A 4 34.45 58.14 17.97
C ARG A 4 33.05 57.82 18.48
N ASN A 5 32.22 58.80 18.83
CA ASN A 5 30.91 58.54 19.47
C ASN A 5 29.67 58.95 18.64
N LEU A 6 29.79 59.23 17.34
CA LEU A 6 28.65 59.66 16.50
C LEU A 6 28.21 58.65 15.42
N LEU A 7 28.71 57.41 15.45
CA LEU A 7 28.43 56.39 14.41
C LEU A 7 27.67 55.14 14.92
N LEU A 8 27.08 55.17 16.11
CA LEU A 8 26.35 54.01 16.67
C LEU A 8 24.85 54.24 16.93
N ALA A 9 24.27 55.33 16.43
CA ALA A 9 22.84 55.63 16.56
C ALA A 9 22.07 55.64 15.23
N GLY A 10 22.64 55.10 14.14
CA GLY A 10 22.10 55.25 12.78
C GLY A 10 21.65 53.99 12.04
N VAL A 11 21.76 52.77 12.61
CA VAL A 11 21.49 51.53 11.83
C VAL A 11 20.44 50.58 12.44
N LEU A 12 19.91 50.85 13.65
CA LEU A 12 18.91 49.98 14.28
C LEU A 12 17.45 50.44 14.06
N GLY A 13 17.17 51.08 12.93
CA GLY A 13 15.86 51.69 12.64
C GLY A 13 15.14 51.20 11.38
N LEU A 14 15.50 50.05 10.80
CA LEU A 14 14.92 49.58 9.52
C LEU A 14 14.65 48.06 9.45
N LEU A 15 14.33 47.40 10.56
CA LEU A 15 13.67 46.09 10.52
C LEU A 15 12.19 46.29 10.82
N GLY A 16 11.44 46.71 9.79
CA GLY A 16 9.99 46.75 9.85
C GLY A 16 9.42 45.34 10.09
N PRO A 17 8.19 45.23 10.63
CA PRO A 17 7.52 43.95 10.90
C PRO A 17 7.33 43.05 9.67
N GLY A 18 7.57 43.56 8.45
CA GLY A 18 7.52 42.78 7.20
C GLY A 18 8.67 41.78 7.02
N SER A 19 9.85 42.03 7.59
CA SER A 19 11.04 41.17 7.41
C SER A 19 10.91 39.82 8.13
N VAL A 20 10.27 39.81 9.30
CA VAL A 20 10.05 38.61 10.12
C VAL A 20 8.90 37.77 9.56
N MET A 21 7.87 38.42 8.99
CA MET A 21 6.79 37.73 8.29
C MET A 21 7.25 37.07 6.99
N SER A 22 8.17 37.69 6.23
CA SER A 22 8.73 37.09 5.01
C SER A 22 9.55 35.84 5.32
N ALA A 23 10.43 35.89 6.33
CA ALA A 23 11.24 34.74 6.72
C ALA A 23 10.41 33.59 7.30
N ALA A 24 9.34 33.87 8.07
CA ALA A 24 8.42 32.85 8.56
C ALA A 24 7.56 32.24 7.43
N ALA A 25 7.13 33.06 6.46
CA ALA A 25 6.41 32.60 5.28
C ALA A 25 7.31 31.78 4.33
N GLU A 26 8.57 32.17 4.15
CA GLU A 26 9.58 31.40 3.40
C GLU A 26 9.95 30.09 4.11
N ALA A 27 10.03 30.09 5.44
CA ALA A 27 10.24 28.87 6.23
C ALA A 27 9.05 27.91 6.14
N LEU A 28 7.81 28.40 6.20
CA LEU A 28 6.60 27.60 5.98
C LEU A 28 6.48 27.10 4.54
N ALA A 29 6.90 27.89 3.54
CA ALA A 29 6.95 27.49 2.13
C ALA A 29 7.99 26.39 1.86
N SER A 30 8.91 26.13 2.79
CA SER A 30 9.92 25.08 2.68
C SER A 30 9.52 23.74 3.32
N LEU A 31 8.41 23.69 4.04
CA LEU A 31 7.96 22.45 4.69
C LEU A 31 7.35 21.47 3.67
N PRO A 32 7.65 20.16 3.79
CA PRO A 32 7.04 19.16 2.93
C PRO A 32 5.53 19.12 3.15
N THR A 33 4.77 19.01 2.06
CA THR A 33 3.33 18.83 2.11
C THR A 33 3.00 17.35 2.25
N TRP A 34 2.10 16.97 3.16
CA TRP A 34 1.64 15.59 3.26
C TRP A 34 0.92 15.14 2.00
N VAL A 35 1.28 13.96 1.48
CA VAL A 35 0.54 13.32 0.38
C VAL A 35 -0.91 13.08 0.78
N ILE A 36 -1.11 12.57 2.00
CA ILE A 36 -2.39 12.41 2.68
C ILE A 36 -2.24 13.00 4.08
N ASP A 37 -3.09 13.97 4.41
CA ASP A 37 -3.20 14.50 5.78
C ASP A 37 -4.21 13.64 6.57
N PRO A 38 -3.78 12.96 7.65
CA PRO A 38 -4.67 12.14 8.47
C PRO A 38 -5.81 12.93 9.11
N ALA A 39 -5.64 14.23 9.36
CA ALA A 39 -6.68 15.09 9.92
C ALA A 39 -7.74 15.49 8.89
N THR A 40 -7.48 15.27 7.60
CA THR A 40 -8.39 15.61 6.50
C THR A 40 -8.77 14.35 5.71
N PRO A 41 -9.56 13.42 6.29
CA PRO A 41 -9.82 12.10 5.70
C PRO A 41 -10.69 12.10 4.44
N GLY A 42 -11.31 13.25 4.10
CA GLY A 42 -12.24 13.40 2.99
C GLY A 42 -13.62 12.80 3.25
N ALA A 43 -14.46 12.74 2.20
CA ALA A 43 -15.83 12.23 2.29
C ALA A 43 -15.87 10.76 2.73
N ASN A 44 -16.75 10.43 3.69
CA ASN A 44 -16.86 9.09 4.27
C ASN A 44 -17.28 8.02 3.25
N LEU A 45 -18.23 8.35 2.37
CA LEU A 45 -18.61 7.49 1.26
C LEU A 45 -17.69 7.74 0.06
N PRO A 46 -17.52 6.74 -0.83
CA PRO A 46 -16.81 6.93 -2.09
C PRO A 46 -17.42 8.08 -2.90
N PRO A 47 -16.62 9.07 -3.37
CA PRO A 47 -17.12 10.12 -4.25
C PRO A 47 -17.46 9.60 -5.65
N ALA A 48 -16.86 8.47 -6.05
CA ALA A 48 -17.08 7.80 -7.32
C ALA A 48 -16.86 6.29 -7.18
N GLY A 49 -17.54 5.50 -8.02
CA GLY A 49 -17.37 4.05 -8.12
C GLY A 49 -17.59 3.27 -6.81
N ARG A 50 -16.89 2.13 -6.69
CA ARG A 50 -17.02 1.16 -5.59
C ARG A 50 -15.67 0.55 -5.25
N SER A 51 -15.49 0.13 -4.00
CA SER A 51 -14.34 -0.67 -3.61
C SER A 51 -14.27 -1.97 -4.41
N LEU A 52 -13.08 -2.54 -4.56
CA LEU A 52 -12.90 -3.84 -5.21
C LEU A 52 -13.57 -4.98 -4.42
N PHE A 53 -13.77 -4.83 -3.11
CA PHE A 53 -14.52 -5.78 -2.30
C PHE A 53 -16.00 -5.81 -2.69
N ASP A 54 -16.65 -4.65 -2.85
CA ASP A 54 -18.02 -4.58 -3.36
C ASP A 54 -18.13 -5.25 -4.73
N GLN A 55 -17.15 -4.98 -5.61
CA GLN A 55 -17.11 -5.56 -6.96
C GLN A 55 -16.91 -7.07 -6.97
N LEU A 56 -16.08 -7.60 -6.06
CA LEU A 56 -15.79 -9.03 -5.95
C LEU A 56 -17.03 -9.84 -5.54
N PHE A 57 -17.84 -9.27 -4.65
CA PHE A 57 -19.00 -9.93 -4.07
C PHE A 57 -20.34 -9.49 -4.68
N ALA A 58 -20.32 -8.58 -5.65
CA ALA A 58 -21.49 -8.24 -6.45
C ALA A 58 -21.99 -9.46 -7.23
N VAL A 59 -23.30 -9.68 -7.17
CA VAL A 59 -24.02 -10.68 -7.96
C VAL A 59 -25.25 -10.03 -8.57
N ASP A 60 -25.65 -10.49 -9.76
CA ASP A 60 -26.93 -10.12 -10.36
C ASP A 60 -27.91 -11.29 -10.18
N ARG A 61 -29.07 -11.01 -9.59
CA ARG A 61 -30.20 -11.94 -9.54
C ARG A 61 -31.42 -11.26 -10.17
N ASN A 62 -31.82 -11.73 -11.36
CA ASN A 62 -33.00 -11.25 -12.08
C ASN A 62 -33.00 -9.72 -12.33
N GLY A 63 -31.84 -9.16 -12.70
CA GLY A 63 -31.69 -7.73 -12.99
C GLY A 63 -31.55 -6.85 -11.75
N LYS A 64 -31.41 -7.45 -10.55
CA LYS A 64 -31.14 -6.73 -9.30
C LYS A 64 -29.77 -7.13 -8.78
N ALA A 65 -28.87 -6.16 -8.74
CA ALA A 65 -27.56 -6.34 -8.15
C ALA A 65 -27.62 -6.28 -6.62
N ALA A 66 -26.93 -7.21 -5.98
CA ALA A 66 -26.74 -7.25 -4.54
C ALA A 66 -25.31 -7.71 -4.21
N ILE A 67 -24.89 -7.49 -2.96
CA ILE A 67 -23.65 -8.08 -2.45
C ILE A 67 -24.02 -9.39 -1.76
N GLU A 68 -23.38 -10.49 -2.18
CA GLU A 68 -23.56 -11.81 -1.57
C GLU A 68 -22.22 -12.32 -1.04
N LEU A 69 -22.16 -12.45 0.29
CA LEU A 69 -20.97 -12.89 1.01
C LEU A 69 -21.09 -14.36 1.38
N PRO A 70 -20.24 -15.25 0.83
CA PRO A 70 -20.27 -16.65 1.18
C PRO A 70 -19.94 -16.86 2.66
N PHE A 71 -20.67 -17.75 3.33
CA PHE A 71 -20.37 -18.23 4.68
C PHE A 71 -20.28 -19.76 4.66
N PRO A 72 -19.37 -20.42 5.41
CA PRO A 72 -18.43 -19.88 6.40
C PRO A 72 -17.22 -19.16 5.79
N PHE A 73 -16.36 -18.55 6.63
CA PHE A 73 -15.14 -17.84 6.21
C PHE A 73 -14.28 -18.56 5.16
N PRO A 74 -14.07 -19.90 5.21
CA PRO A 74 -13.40 -20.62 4.13
C PRO A 74 -14.04 -20.46 2.74
N ALA A 75 -15.37 -20.33 2.64
CA ALA A 75 -16.06 -20.13 1.37
C ALA A 75 -15.80 -18.72 0.79
N LEU A 76 -15.71 -17.71 1.66
CA LEU A 76 -15.30 -16.36 1.27
C LEU A 76 -13.86 -16.37 0.75
N LEU A 77 -12.96 -17.06 1.45
CA LEU A 77 -11.57 -17.24 1.02
C LEU A 77 -11.46 -17.97 -0.33
N ALA A 78 -12.26 -19.02 -0.55
CA ALA A 78 -12.27 -19.74 -1.82
C ALA A 78 -12.71 -18.85 -3.00
N ARG A 79 -13.73 -18.00 -2.81
CA ARG A 79 -14.15 -17.02 -3.82
C ARG A 79 -13.08 -15.98 -4.10
N LEU A 80 -12.34 -15.55 -3.07
CA LEU A 80 -11.19 -14.66 -3.23
C LEU A 80 -10.06 -15.34 -4.03
N ASP A 81 -9.65 -16.55 -3.63
CA ASP A 81 -8.55 -17.28 -4.27
C ASP A 81 -8.83 -17.59 -5.75
N ALA A 82 -10.11 -17.80 -6.11
CA ALA A 82 -10.50 -18.00 -7.50
C ALA A 82 -10.19 -16.80 -8.43
N GLN A 83 -9.91 -15.62 -7.88
CA GLN A 83 -9.48 -14.45 -8.64
C GLN A 83 -7.97 -14.39 -8.89
N LEU A 84 -7.18 -15.22 -8.22
CA LEU A 84 -5.74 -15.04 -8.10
C LEU A 84 -4.96 -16.14 -8.82
N ALA A 85 -3.86 -15.76 -9.46
CA ALA A 85 -2.90 -16.68 -10.03
C ALA A 85 -2.04 -17.29 -8.92
N GLN A 86 -1.79 -18.59 -9.00
CA GLN A 86 -0.72 -19.23 -8.22
C GLN A 86 0.63 -18.86 -8.83
N ASP A 87 1.59 -18.48 -7.99
CA ASP A 87 2.98 -18.27 -8.42
C ASP A 87 3.71 -19.61 -8.38
N PRO A 88 4.09 -20.20 -9.52
CA PRO A 88 4.78 -21.50 -9.55
C PRO A 88 6.17 -21.45 -8.88
N ALA A 89 6.76 -20.27 -8.70
CA ALA A 89 8.04 -20.09 -8.03
C ALA A 89 7.90 -19.89 -6.51
N SER A 90 6.68 -19.75 -5.99
CA SER A 90 6.42 -19.53 -4.56
C SER A 90 5.58 -20.67 -3.99
N PRO A 91 5.97 -21.27 -2.85
CA PRO A 91 5.13 -22.23 -2.14
C PRO A 91 3.97 -21.55 -1.39
N LEU A 92 3.92 -20.22 -1.39
CA LEU A 92 2.93 -19.46 -0.62
C LEU A 92 1.62 -19.28 -1.38
N PRO A 93 0.47 -19.30 -0.67
CA PRO A 93 -0.81 -19.01 -1.28
C PRO A 93 -0.85 -17.55 -1.79
N PRO A 94 -1.60 -17.24 -2.86
CA PRO A 94 -1.63 -15.91 -3.46
C PRO A 94 -2.34 -14.86 -2.60
N ALA A 95 -3.19 -15.29 -1.66
CA ALA A 95 -3.65 -14.48 -0.54
C ALA A 95 -2.88 -14.90 0.73
N LYS A 96 -2.13 -13.97 1.31
CA LYS A 96 -1.34 -14.16 2.52
C LYS A 96 -2.25 -14.08 3.74
N ARG A 97 -2.14 -15.07 4.65
CA ARG A 97 -3.05 -15.25 5.79
C ARG A 97 -2.27 -15.55 7.05
N ILE A 98 -2.62 -14.85 8.12
CA ILE A 98 -2.01 -14.99 9.45
C ILE A 98 -3.07 -14.97 10.54
N LEU A 99 -2.74 -15.59 11.67
CA LEU A 99 -3.54 -15.62 12.89
C LEU A 99 -2.89 -14.71 13.93
N ILE A 100 -3.69 -13.84 14.55
CA ILE A 100 -3.26 -12.84 15.53
C ILE A 100 -4.13 -12.95 16.79
N PRO A 101 -3.74 -13.76 17.79
CA PRO A 101 -4.49 -13.91 19.04
C PRO A 101 -4.51 -12.61 19.88
N LEU A 102 -3.35 -11.96 19.99
CA LEU A 102 -3.12 -10.82 20.88
C LEU A 102 -2.70 -9.58 20.08
N GLY A 103 -3.58 -9.14 19.17
CA GLY A 103 -3.29 -8.06 18.23
C GLY A 103 -3.45 -6.65 18.78
N ARG A 104 -3.46 -5.67 17.87
CA ARG A 104 -3.60 -4.23 18.15
C ARG A 104 -4.79 -3.56 17.45
N SER A 105 -5.65 -4.35 16.81
CA SER A 105 -6.88 -3.85 16.16
C SER A 105 -7.86 -3.25 17.18
N LEU A 106 -8.86 -2.52 16.69
CA LEU A 106 -9.97 -2.03 17.53
C LEU A 106 -10.66 -3.18 18.27
N GLN A 107 -10.75 -4.36 17.64
CA GLN A 107 -11.39 -5.57 18.17
C GLN A 107 -10.45 -6.46 19.00
N ARG A 108 -9.30 -5.96 19.48
CA ARG A 108 -8.27 -6.78 20.16
C ARG A 108 -8.76 -7.52 21.42
N THR A 109 -9.82 -7.04 22.07
CA THR A 109 -10.43 -7.70 23.24
C THR A 109 -11.70 -8.47 22.90
N ALA A 110 -12.11 -8.56 21.63
CA ALA A 110 -13.37 -9.21 21.24
C ALA A 110 -13.38 -10.72 21.53
N ALA A 111 -12.21 -11.35 21.52
CA ALA A 111 -12.03 -12.75 21.84
C ALA A 111 -11.69 -12.99 23.32
N ALA A 112 -11.68 -11.97 24.18
CA ALA A 112 -11.33 -12.14 25.57
C ALA A 112 -12.30 -13.11 26.29
N PRO A 113 -11.81 -14.04 27.13
CA PRO A 113 -10.41 -14.37 27.40
C PRO A 113 -9.82 -15.45 26.45
N ASP A 114 -10.62 -15.97 25.53
CA ASP A 114 -10.35 -17.06 24.58
C ASP A 114 -9.49 -16.67 23.35
N TYR A 115 -8.48 -15.82 23.52
CA TYR A 115 -7.68 -15.25 22.43
C TYR A 115 -7.10 -16.27 21.44
N PHE A 116 -6.61 -17.40 21.95
CA PHE A 116 -6.00 -18.47 21.14
C PHE A 116 -7.02 -19.43 20.56
N ALA A 117 -8.23 -19.51 21.12
CA ALA A 117 -9.31 -20.23 20.48
C ALA A 117 -9.86 -19.43 19.32
N TYR A 118 -10.06 -18.11 19.47
CA TYR A 118 -10.65 -17.22 18.45
C TYR A 118 -9.66 -16.12 18.01
N PRO A 119 -8.51 -16.48 17.43
CA PRO A 119 -7.55 -15.49 16.97
C PRO A 119 -8.14 -14.65 15.85
N ARG A 120 -7.76 -13.38 15.79
CA ARG A 120 -8.11 -12.55 14.64
C ARG A 120 -7.37 -13.07 13.41
N VAL A 121 -8.06 -13.16 12.28
CA VAL A 121 -7.43 -13.45 10.99
C VAL A 121 -7.11 -12.13 10.28
N VAL A 122 -5.93 -12.05 9.66
CA VAL A 122 -5.63 -11.03 8.65
C VAL A 122 -5.33 -11.71 7.33
N VAL A 123 -5.94 -11.20 6.27
CA VAL A 123 -5.74 -11.60 4.89
C VAL A 123 -5.25 -10.39 4.11
N ALA A 124 -4.18 -10.56 3.32
CA ALA A 124 -3.71 -9.57 2.36
C ALA A 124 -3.50 -10.23 1.01
N VAL A 125 -3.94 -9.57 -0.06
CA VAL A 125 -3.73 -10.08 -1.43
C VAL A 125 -2.45 -9.49 -1.99
N ASP A 126 -1.44 -10.32 -2.25
CA ASP A 126 -0.20 -9.91 -2.92
C ASP A 126 0.04 -10.62 -4.26
N GLY A 127 -0.77 -11.65 -4.56
CA GLY A 127 -0.73 -12.39 -5.82
C GLY A 127 -1.37 -11.66 -7.00
N GLU A 128 -0.85 -11.93 -8.20
CA GLU A 128 -1.37 -11.42 -9.46
C GLU A 128 -2.79 -11.98 -9.77
N PRO A 129 -3.59 -11.30 -10.60
CA PRO A 129 -4.88 -11.82 -11.02
C PRO A 129 -4.73 -13.06 -11.90
N ALA A 130 -5.67 -14.01 -11.79
CA ALA A 130 -5.66 -15.27 -12.55
C ALA A 130 -5.74 -15.04 -14.07
N SER A 131 -6.40 -13.96 -14.50
CA SER A 131 -6.51 -13.57 -15.90
C SER A 131 -6.74 -12.07 -16.06
N ALA A 132 -6.75 -11.58 -17.31
CA ALA A 132 -7.11 -10.19 -17.60
C ALA A 132 -8.60 -9.86 -17.36
N ALA A 133 -9.45 -10.88 -17.15
CA ALA A 133 -10.88 -10.71 -16.88
C ALA A 133 -11.22 -10.72 -15.38
N THR A 134 -10.28 -11.09 -14.51
CA THR A 134 -10.45 -11.09 -13.05
C THR A 134 -10.04 -9.75 -12.45
N LEU A 135 -10.57 -9.44 -11.27
CA LEU A 135 -10.25 -8.18 -10.57
C LEU A 135 -8.77 -8.10 -10.20
N PHE A 136 -8.17 -6.91 -10.34
CA PHE A 136 -6.79 -6.67 -9.93
C PHE A 136 -6.72 -6.37 -8.42
N LEU A 137 -6.70 -7.43 -7.61
CA LEU A 137 -6.77 -7.34 -6.14
C LEU A 137 -5.41 -7.21 -5.44
N LYS A 138 -4.32 -7.47 -6.17
CA LYS A 138 -2.93 -7.35 -5.69
C LYS A 138 -2.68 -6.00 -5.05
N ASP A 139 -2.22 -6.03 -3.79
CA ASP A 139 -1.90 -4.88 -2.94
C ASP A 139 -3.08 -3.91 -2.75
N ARG A 140 -4.31 -4.38 -3.01
CA ARG A 140 -5.54 -3.58 -3.08
C ARG A 140 -6.67 -4.10 -2.21
N LEU A 141 -6.53 -5.28 -1.61
CA LEU A 141 -7.56 -5.86 -0.74
C LEU A 141 -6.95 -6.50 0.51
N TYR A 142 -7.45 -6.07 1.65
CA TYR A 142 -7.06 -6.54 2.98
C TYR A 142 -8.32 -6.79 3.81
N ILE A 143 -8.36 -7.91 4.52
CA ILE A 143 -9.51 -8.34 5.32
C ILE A 143 -9.02 -8.74 6.71
N GLY A 144 -9.62 -8.15 7.74
CA GLY A 144 -9.50 -8.61 9.11
C GLY A 144 -10.79 -9.28 9.55
N TYR A 145 -10.74 -10.51 10.05
CA TYR A 145 -11.91 -11.24 10.53
C TYR A 145 -11.76 -11.61 12.01
N GLN A 146 -12.80 -11.37 12.79
CA GLN A 146 -12.89 -11.77 14.18
C GLN A 146 -14.22 -12.49 14.42
N GLU A 147 -14.14 -13.80 14.69
CA GLU A 147 -15.32 -14.67 14.81
C GLU A 147 -16.21 -14.25 15.98
N LYS A 148 -15.63 -13.86 17.13
CA LYS A 148 -16.40 -13.54 18.33
C LYS A 148 -17.21 -12.24 18.23
N SER A 149 -16.81 -11.34 17.33
CA SER A 149 -17.59 -10.13 17.02
C SER A 149 -18.54 -10.32 15.83
N ALA A 150 -18.42 -11.43 15.06
CA ALA A 150 -19.12 -11.63 13.79
C ALA A 150 -18.93 -10.47 12.78
N VAL A 151 -17.73 -9.86 12.78
CA VAL A 151 -17.39 -8.70 11.95
C VAL A 151 -16.16 -8.97 11.08
N LEU A 152 -16.22 -8.51 9.83
CA LEU A 152 -15.02 -8.30 9.00
C LEU A 152 -14.72 -6.80 8.90
N GLU A 153 -13.48 -6.41 9.11
CA GLU A 153 -12.94 -5.11 8.71
C GLU A 153 -12.27 -5.27 7.35
N VAL A 154 -12.65 -4.44 6.38
CA VAL A 154 -12.14 -4.52 5.00
C VAL A 154 -11.51 -3.19 4.62
N ILE A 155 -10.29 -3.27 4.09
CA ILE A 155 -9.60 -2.14 3.44
C ILE A 155 -9.45 -2.52 1.98
N SER A 156 -10.15 -1.81 1.10
CA SER A 156 -10.23 -2.17 -0.31
C SER A 156 -10.09 -0.95 -1.21
N TYR A 157 -9.22 -1.04 -2.20
CA TYR A 157 -8.98 0.04 -3.14
C TYR A 157 -10.21 0.27 -4.02
N ASN A 158 -10.53 1.54 -4.29
CA ASN A 158 -11.53 1.95 -5.25
C ASN A 158 -10.83 2.61 -6.43
N GLU A 159 -10.76 1.89 -7.56
CA GLU A 159 -10.06 2.36 -8.76
C GLU A 159 -10.64 3.67 -9.31
N ALA A 160 -11.94 3.92 -9.16
CA ALA A 160 -12.59 5.13 -9.69
C ALA A 160 -12.36 6.36 -8.79
N ALA A 161 -12.17 6.16 -7.49
CA ALA A 161 -11.91 7.23 -6.53
C ALA A 161 -10.42 7.42 -6.21
N GLY A 162 -9.55 6.52 -6.67
CA GLY A 162 -8.10 6.62 -6.51
C GLY A 162 -7.61 6.43 -5.07
N ARG A 163 -8.42 5.83 -4.19
CA ARG A 163 -8.15 5.70 -2.75
C ARG A 163 -8.64 4.38 -2.18
N PHE A 164 -8.15 4.01 -1.00
CA PHE A 164 -8.73 2.92 -0.23
C PHE A 164 -10.01 3.36 0.48
N GLU A 165 -10.98 2.46 0.50
CA GLU A 165 -12.19 2.55 1.27
C GLU A 165 -12.14 1.60 2.47
N PHE A 166 -12.80 2.01 3.54
CA PHE A 166 -12.87 1.27 4.80
C PHE A 166 -14.30 0.79 5.01
N GLN A 167 -14.47 -0.51 5.14
CA GLN A 167 -15.79 -1.14 5.21
C GLN A 167 -15.86 -2.12 6.37
N LEU A 168 -17.08 -2.33 6.85
CA LEU A 168 -17.42 -3.36 7.81
C LEU A 168 -18.40 -4.33 7.16
N VAL A 169 -18.18 -5.62 7.37
CA VAL A 169 -19.20 -6.65 7.18
C VAL A 169 -19.75 -7.00 8.55
N LYS A 170 -21.03 -6.72 8.78
CA LYS A 170 -21.73 -7.00 10.04
C LYS A 170 -22.51 -8.30 9.95
N ASP A 171 -22.79 -8.93 11.10
CA ASP A 171 -23.59 -10.16 11.22
C ASP A 171 -23.05 -11.35 10.39
N TYR A 172 -21.72 -11.43 10.27
CA TYR A 172 -21.03 -12.51 9.57
C TYR A 172 -20.84 -13.72 10.50
N ARG A 173 -21.89 -14.53 10.63
CA ARG A 173 -21.93 -15.74 11.48
C ARG A 173 -22.92 -16.76 10.92
N ALA A 174 -22.93 -17.96 11.50
CA ALA A 174 -23.90 -18.99 11.14
C ALA A 174 -25.34 -18.50 11.35
N GLY A 175 -26.18 -18.63 10.32
CA GLY A 175 -27.55 -18.12 10.31
C GLY A 175 -27.69 -16.59 10.26
N GLY A 176 -26.58 -15.85 10.19
CA GLY A 176 -26.58 -14.39 10.06
C GLY A 176 -26.91 -13.92 8.65
N GLN A 177 -27.18 -12.62 8.53
CA GLN A 177 -27.44 -11.91 7.27
C GLN A 177 -26.35 -10.86 7.06
N PRO A 178 -25.21 -11.23 6.43
CA PRO A 178 -24.05 -10.37 6.39
C PRO A 178 -24.32 -9.09 5.59
N GLN A 179 -24.01 -7.93 6.16
CA GLN A 179 -24.23 -6.63 5.52
C GLN A 179 -22.94 -5.84 5.38
N VAL A 180 -22.65 -5.38 4.16
CA VAL A 180 -21.55 -4.45 3.89
C VAL A 180 -21.99 -3.01 4.14
N VAL A 181 -21.26 -2.31 4.99
CA VAL A 181 -21.40 -0.87 5.26
C VAL A 181 -20.04 -0.20 5.24
N TYR A 182 -20.01 1.11 5.00
CA TYR A 182 -18.78 1.91 4.99
C TYR A 182 -18.54 2.53 6.37
N ALA A 183 -17.31 2.42 6.86
CA ALA A 183 -16.91 2.98 8.15
C ALA A 183 -16.64 4.50 8.02
N PRO A 184 -16.96 5.31 9.04
CA PRO A 184 -16.56 6.70 9.07
C PRO A 184 -15.04 6.85 8.96
N ARG A 185 -14.55 7.59 7.95
CA ARG A 185 -13.13 7.64 7.62
C ARG A 185 -12.29 8.28 8.72
N MET A 186 -12.85 9.20 9.51
CA MET A 186 -12.16 9.80 10.66
C MET A 186 -11.72 8.74 11.68
N VAL A 187 -12.56 7.72 11.93
CA VAL A 187 -12.22 6.60 12.82
C VAL A 187 -11.05 5.81 12.25
N CYS A 188 -11.09 5.53 10.96
CA CYS A 188 -10.07 4.75 10.28
C CYS A 188 -8.73 5.50 10.20
N PHE A 189 -8.74 6.79 9.88
CA PHE A 189 -7.54 7.62 9.67
C PHE A 189 -6.76 7.89 10.96
N ALA A 190 -7.41 7.81 12.13
CA ALA A 190 -6.71 7.87 13.41
C ALA A 190 -5.60 6.79 13.51
N CYS A 191 -5.85 5.59 12.96
CA CYS A 191 -4.87 4.52 12.85
C CYS A 191 -4.19 4.51 11.47
N HIS A 192 -4.95 4.58 10.38
CA HIS A 192 -4.48 4.48 8.99
C HIS A 192 -4.07 5.84 8.45
N GLN A 193 -2.96 6.38 8.99
CA GLN A 193 -2.58 7.78 8.82
C GLN A 193 -2.25 8.19 7.36
N ASN A 194 -1.99 7.22 6.48
CA ASN A 194 -1.82 7.45 5.04
C ASN A 194 -3.08 7.09 4.20
N GLY A 195 -4.22 6.83 4.86
CA GLY A 195 -5.46 6.43 4.20
C GLY A 195 -5.40 5.08 3.48
N ALA A 196 -4.51 4.17 3.92
CA ALA A 196 -4.23 2.87 3.34
C ALA A 196 -3.89 1.84 4.46
N PRO A 197 -3.71 0.53 4.16
CA PRO A 197 -3.42 -0.49 5.17
C PRO A 197 -2.15 -0.19 6.00
N ILE A 198 -2.11 -0.67 7.24
CA ILE A 198 -0.96 -0.54 8.16
C ILE A 198 -0.75 -1.88 8.88
N PHE A 199 0.49 -2.30 9.05
CA PHE A 199 0.83 -3.52 9.79
C PHE A 199 2.21 -3.41 10.44
N SER A 200 2.54 -4.41 11.26
CA SER A 200 3.87 -4.49 11.86
C SER A 200 4.91 -4.82 10.80
N ARG A 201 6.11 -4.26 10.96
CA ARG A 201 7.29 -4.65 10.17
C ARG A 201 7.59 -6.15 10.31
N ALA A 202 8.38 -6.67 9.38
CA ALA A 202 8.88 -8.05 9.33
C ALA A 202 9.27 -8.65 10.70
N LEU A 203 9.14 -9.98 10.80
CA LEU A 203 8.94 -10.81 12.02
C LEU A 203 7.48 -10.88 12.45
N TRP A 204 6.91 -9.74 12.85
CA TRP A 204 5.54 -9.60 13.34
C TRP A 204 5.18 -10.67 14.40
N ASP A 205 5.75 -10.52 15.60
CA ASP A 205 5.68 -11.52 16.69
C ASP A 205 4.30 -11.69 17.35
N GLU A 206 3.32 -10.86 16.95
CA GLU A 206 1.91 -11.02 17.33
C GLU A 206 1.22 -12.14 16.54
N THR A 207 1.86 -12.62 15.46
CA THR A 207 1.30 -13.61 14.53
C THR A 207 1.74 -15.03 14.86
N ASN A 208 1.12 -15.98 14.20
CA ASN A 208 1.52 -17.39 14.26
C ASN A 208 2.84 -17.73 13.54
N ALA A 209 3.61 -16.72 13.08
CA ALA A 209 5.02 -16.89 12.75
C ALA A 209 5.91 -16.93 14.00
N ASN A 210 5.44 -16.42 15.14
CA ASN A 210 6.10 -16.58 16.42
C ASN A 210 5.89 -18.01 16.95
N PRO A 211 6.96 -18.77 17.25
CA PRO A 211 6.84 -20.14 17.74
C PRO A 211 5.99 -20.32 19.00
N GLN A 212 6.02 -19.35 19.93
CA GLN A 212 5.20 -19.41 21.15
C GLN A 212 3.71 -19.23 20.82
N VAL A 213 3.40 -18.32 19.88
CA VAL A 213 2.02 -18.11 19.41
C VAL A 213 1.51 -19.36 18.69
N SER A 214 2.33 -19.93 17.80
CA SER A 214 2.01 -21.17 17.09
C SER A 214 1.73 -22.33 18.06
N ALA A 215 2.58 -22.53 19.07
CA ALA A 215 2.42 -23.59 20.06
C ALA A 215 1.10 -23.46 20.84
N LEU A 216 0.74 -22.25 21.26
CA LEU A 216 -0.52 -21.99 21.96
C LEU A 216 -1.76 -22.17 21.06
N LEU A 217 -1.66 -21.80 19.77
CA LEU A 217 -2.71 -22.07 18.79
C LEU A 217 -2.88 -23.58 18.55
N ALA A 218 -1.78 -24.31 18.40
CA ALA A 218 -1.77 -25.76 18.19
C ALA A 218 -2.38 -26.50 19.39
N ALA A 219 -2.08 -26.07 20.61
CA ALA A 219 -2.67 -26.61 21.83
C ALA A 219 -4.21 -26.43 21.89
N GLY A 220 -4.75 -25.43 21.20
CA GLY A 220 -6.19 -25.21 21.09
C GLY A 220 -6.92 -26.18 20.14
N GLY A 221 -6.19 -26.91 19.28
CA GLY A 221 -6.74 -28.00 18.46
C GLY A 221 -7.76 -27.62 17.38
N ARG A 222 -7.89 -26.34 17.01
CA ARG A 222 -8.86 -25.88 16.00
C ARG A 222 -8.26 -25.86 14.59
N GLY A 223 -9.12 -25.99 13.57
CA GLY A 223 -8.72 -25.91 12.16
C GLY A 223 -8.54 -24.50 11.59
N PHE A 224 -8.79 -23.43 12.38
CA PHE A 224 -8.60 -22.01 12.03
C PHE A 224 -8.92 -21.63 10.58
N TYR A 225 -10.11 -22.04 10.11
CA TYR A 225 -10.61 -21.76 8.76
C TYR A 225 -9.70 -22.27 7.62
N GLY A 226 -8.91 -23.32 7.88
CA GLY A 226 -7.92 -23.86 6.95
C GLY A 226 -6.59 -23.11 6.93
N ILE A 227 -6.33 -22.24 7.91
CA ILE A 227 -5.05 -21.53 8.04
C ILE A 227 -4.11 -22.36 8.94
N PRO A 228 -2.95 -22.79 8.43
CA PRO A 228 -1.92 -23.46 9.23
C PRO A 228 -1.53 -22.66 10.48
N THR A 229 -1.44 -23.35 11.62
CA THR A 229 -0.95 -22.79 12.89
C THR A 229 0.55 -22.54 12.83
N GLU A 230 1.33 -23.47 12.29
CA GLU A 230 2.76 -23.28 12.05
C GLU A 230 3.00 -22.50 10.76
N ARG A 231 3.82 -21.45 10.84
CA ARG A 231 4.16 -20.59 9.70
C ARG A 231 5.52 -19.94 9.88
N GLY A 232 6.21 -19.68 8.77
CA GLY A 232 7.44 -18.89 8.75
C GLY A 232 7.19 -17.38 8.76
N VAL A 233 8.28 -16.62 8.84
CA VAL A 233 8.27 -15.14 8.75
C VAL A 233 8.03 -14.63 7.32
N ASP A 234 8.03 -15.52 6.33
CA ASP A 234 7.85 -15.25 4.92
C ASP A 234 6.47 -14.67 4.59
N VAL A 235 5.41 -15.14 5.25
CA VAL A 235 4.04 -14.61 5.06
C VAL A 235 3.86 -13.24 5.69
N PRO A 236 4.20 -12.99 6.97
CA PRO A 236 4.24 -11.63 7.51
C PRO A 236 5.09 -10.67 6.66
N TYR A 237 6.25 -11.10 6.18
CA TYR A 237 7.11 -10.30 5.31
C TYR A 237 6.44 -9.97 3.96
N ALA A 238 5.70 -10.92 3.37
CA ALA A 238 4.93 -10.66 2.16
C ALA A 238 3.79 -9.64 2.40
N ILE A 239 3.12 -9.70 3.55
CA ILE A 239 2.09 -8.72 3.94
C ILE A 239 2.71 -7.32 4.15
N ASP A 240 3.87 -7.25 4.79
CA ASP A 240 4.65 -6.02 4.98
C ASP A 240 4.97 -5.37 3.62
N ASN A 241 5.58 -6.14 2.71
CA ASN A 241 5.88 -5.68 1.35
C ASN A 241 4.64 -5.25 0.54
N ALA A 242 3.51 -5.96 0.69
CA ALA A 242 2.26 -5.58 0.05
C ALA A 242 1.75 -4.24 0.58
N THR A 243 1.88 -4.02 1.88
CA THR A 243 1.46 -2.80 2.57
C THR A 243 2.30 -1.60 2.16
N GLU A 244 3.61 -1.79 2.03
CA GLU A 244 4.53 -0.80 1.45
C GLU A 244 4.11 -0.36 0.05
N ARG A 245 3.81 -1.31 -0.84
CA ARG A 245 3.35 -1.00 -2.20
C ARG A 245 1.99 -0.30 -2.20
N ALA A 246 1.02 -0.77 -1.41
CA ALA A 246 -0.30 -0.18 -1.28
C ALA A 246 -0.25 1.29 -0.85
N ASN A 247 0.65 1.63 0.09
CA ASN A 247 0.80 2.98 0.61
C ASN A 247 1.42 3.98 -0.39
N ARG A 248 2.11 3.48 -1.42
CA ARG A 248 2.64 4.33 -2.50
C ARG A 248 1.58 4.78 -3.50
N PHE A 249 0.41 4.14 -3.55
CA PHE A 249 -0.65 4.52 -4.50
C PHE A 249 -1.13 5.95 -4.30
N ALA A 250 -1.16 6.45 -3.05
CA ALA A 250 -1.54 7.84 -2.79
C ALA A 250 -0.55 8.83 -3.43
N LEU A 251 0.76 8.56 -3.35
CA LEU A 251 1.78 9.37 -4.01
C LEU A 251 1.63 9.30 -5.53
N THR A 252 1.48 8.10 -6.09
CA THR A 252 1.32 7.90 -7.54
C THR A 252 0.09 8.64 -8.06
N GLN A 253 -1.06 8.55 -7.38
CA GLN A 253 -2.29 9.26 -7.75
C GLN A 253 -2.14 10.78 -7.63
N ARG A 254 -1.47 11.27 -6.57
CA ARG A 254 -1.20 12.71 -6.39
C ARG A 254 -0.33 13.26 -7.52
N LEU A 255 0.78 12.58 -7.81
CA LEU A 255 1.70 12.97 -8.88
C LEU A 255 1.07 12.85 -10.27
N TRP A 256 0.26 11.82 -10.52
CA TRP A 256 -0.47 11.67 -11.78
C TRP A 256 -1.47 12.82 -12.00
N ARG A 257 -2.30 13.11 -10.99
CA ARG A 257 -3.31 14.16 -11.07
C ARG A 257 -2.69 15.53 -11.28
N GLU A 258 -1.66 15.86 -10.50
CA GLU A 258 -1.22 17.25 -10.34
C GLU A 258 0.20 17.53 -10.83
N GLY A 259 1.05 16.50 -10.95
CA GLY A 259 2.48 16.65 -11.23
C GLY A 259 2.79 17.12 -12.66
N CYS A 260 1.93 16.82 -13.63
CA CYS A 260 2.09 17.29 -15.01
C CYS A 260 1.43 18.66 -15.28
N GLY A 261 0.79 19.28 -14.28
CA GLY A 261 -0.05 20.47 -14.44
C GLY A 261 -1.52 20.09 -14.62
N ASP A 262 -2.32 20.96 -15.23
CA ASP A 262 -3.77 20.75 -15.33
C ASP A 262 -4.15 19.95 -16.60
N ALA A 263 -5.11 20.43 -17.41
CA ALA A 263 -5.68 19.68 -18.55
C ALA A 263 -5.16 20.12 -19.94
N ASP A 264 -4.20 21.05 -20.01
CA ASP A 264 -3.64 21.50 -21.29
C ASP A 264 -2.94 20.36 -22.07
N LEU A 265 -2.72 20.55 -23.36
CA LEU A 265 -2.10 19.53 -24.22
C LEU A 265 -0.69 19.12 -23.77
N SER A 266 0.10 20.04 -23.21
CA SER A 266 1.43 19.73 -22.68
C SER A 266 1.34 18.84 -21.43
N ALA A 267 0.38 19.09 -20.53
CA ALA A 267 0.10 18.24 -19.37
C ALA A 267 -0.39 16.85 -19.79
N ARG A 268 -1.27 16.78 -20.81
CA ARG A 268 -1.71 15.50 -21.41
C ARG A 268 -0.55 14.70 -21.99
N ARG A 269 0.34 15.34 -22.76
CA ARG A 269 1.56 14.72 -23.29
C ARG A 269 2.48 14.22 -22.18
N CYS A 270 2.64 14.99 -21.11
CA CYS A 270 3.41 14.57 -19.93
C CYS A 270 2.84 13.29 -19.30
N ARG A 271 1.53 13.21 -19.04
CA ARG A 271 0.88 12.00 -18.48
C ARG A 271 0.95 10.80 -19.42
N ALA A 272 0.74 11.01 -20.72
CA ALA A 272 0.87 9.95 -21.70
C ALA A 272 2.31 9.42 -21.81
N GLY A 273 3.31 10.32 -21.74
CA GLY A 273 4.73 9.96 -21.67
C GLY A 273 5.05 9.13 -20.41
N LEU A 274 4.56 9.54 -19.24
CA LEU A 274 4.69 8.77 -17.99
C LEU A 274 4.06 7.38 -18.10
N PHE A 275 2.86 7.28 -18.68
CA PHE A 275 2.20 6.00 -18.86
C PHE A 275 2.92 5.10 -19.87
N SER A 276 3.40 5.65 -20.98
CA SER A 276 4.25 4.92 -21.94
C SER A 276 5.51 4.37 -21.24
N ALA A 277 6.20 5.20 -20.46
CA ALA A 277 7.35 4.77 -19.67
C ALA A 277 7.01 3.71 -18.61
N ALA A 278 5.81 3.77 -18.01
CA ALA A 278 5.33 2.74 -17.10
C ALA A 278 5.09 1.39 -17.80
N LEU A 279 4.50 1.39 -19.01
CA LEU A 279 4.35 0.18 -19.83
C LEU A 279 5.71 -0.40 -20.20
N ARG A 280 6.66 0.47 -20.59
CA ARG A 280 8.06 0.08 -20.86
C ARG A 280 8.69 -0.58 -19.65
N HIS A 281 8.60 0.06 -18.48
CA HIS A 281 9.15 -0.45 -17.22
C HIS A 281 8.56 -1.81 -16.82
N ALA A 282 7.23 -1.96 -16.95
CA ALA A 282 6.54 -3.22 -16.66
C ALA A 282 7.00 -4.36 -17.60
N LEU A 283 7.12 -4.08 -18.90
CA LEU A 283 7.61 -5.03 -19.91
C LEU A 283 9.09 -5.40 -19.70
N ALA A 284 9.93 -4.42 -19.37
CA ALA A 284 11.36 -4.60 -19.17
C ALA A 284 11.72 -5.21 -17.81
N GLY A 285 10.74 -5.59 -16.99
CA GLY A 285 11.00 -6.20 -15.67
C GLY A 285 11.65 -5.25 -14.68
N GLY A 286 11.36 -3.96 -14.78
CA GLY A 286 11.86 -2.95 -13.85
C GLY A 286 13.24 -2.37 -14.17
N GLN A 287 13.83 -2.72 -15.32
CA GLN A 287 15.12 -2.18 -15.74
C GLN A 287 15.10 -0.65 -15.83
N VAL A 288 16.26 -0.03 -15.57
CA VAL A 288 16.45 1.41 -15.71
C VAL A 288 16.67 1.73 -17.19
N TRP A 289 15.76 2.52 -17.75
CA TRP A 289 15.87 3.07 -19.10
C TRP A 289 16.47 4.47 -19.05
N LEU A 290 17.30 4.80 -20.04
CA LEU A 290 17.85 6.14 -20.23
C LEU A 290 16.92 6.97 -21.13
N PRO A 291 16.30 8.04 -20.61
CA PRO A 291 15.39 8.85 -21.40
C PRO A 291 16.09 9.61 -22.53
N ASP A 292 15.38 9.79 -23.64
CA ASP A 292 15.79 10.67 -24.72
C ASP A 292 15.50 12.16 -24.38
N PRO A 293 16.05 13.12 -25.15
CA PRO A 293 15.83 14.55 -24.90
C PRO A 293 14.35 14.96 -24.94
N ASP A 294 13.54 14.32 -25.79
CA ASP A 294 12.12 14.64 -25.93
C ASP A 294 11.33 14.27 -24.67
N PHE A 295 11.60 13.09 -24.09
CA PHE A 295 11.05 12.68 -22.81
C PHE A 295 11.52 13.60 -21.69
N GLU A 296 12.82 13.94 -21.66
CA GLU A 296 13.34 14.86 -20.65
C GLU A 296 12.63 16.22 -20.70
N GLN A 297 12.37 16.76 -21.89
CA GLN A 297 11.68 18.03 -22.03
C GLN A 297 10.16 17.92 -21.73
N ALA A 298 9.47 16.97 -22.35
CA ALA A 298 8.02 16.86 -22.30
C ALA A 298 7.49 16.30 -20.97
N VAL A 299 8.29 15.50 -20.27
CA VAL A 299 7.91 14.81 -19.05
C VAL A 299 8.74 15.26 -17.86
N SER A 300 10.05 14.98 -17.86
CA SER A 300 10.90 15.19 -16.68
C SER A 300 10.97 16.67 -16.26
N ALA A 301 11.25 17.57 -17.20
CA ALA A 301 11.34 19.01 -16.94
C ALA A 301 9.98 19.62 -16.56
N LYS A 302 8.90 19.21 -17.23
CA LYS A 302 7.52 19.63 -16.91
C LYS A 302 7.12 19.23 -15.48
N LEU A 303 7.39 17.97 -15.11
CA LEU A 303 7.12 17.46 -13.76
C LEU A 303 7.91 18.24 -12.70
N ARG A 304 9.22 18.43 -12.91
CA ARG A 304 10.08 19.21 -11.99
C ARG A 304 9.60 20.65 -11.86
N ALA A 305 9.29 21.32 -12.97
CA ALA A 305 8.80 22.69 -12.96
C ALA A 305 7.48 22.84 -12.21
N THR A 306 6.52 21.95 -12.46
CA THR A 306 5.22 21.96 -11.76
C THR A 306 5.38 21.66 -10.28
N ALA A 307 6.21 20.67 -9.94
CA ALA A 307 6.44 20.29 -8.55
C ALA A 307 7.16 21.38 -7.76
N ARG A 308 8.15 22.09 -8.33
CA ARG A 308 8.78 23.26 -7.69
C ARG A 308 7.77 24.34 -7.30
N HIS A 309 6.73 24.51 -8.12
CA HIS A 309 5.68 25.48 -7.86
C HIS A 309 4.66 24.99 -6.82
N ARG A 310 4.19 23.74 -6.95
CA ARG A 310 3.11 23.20 -6.10
C ARG A 310 3.59 22.68 -4.75
N TRP A 311 4.78 22.08 -4.71
CA TRP A 311 5.36 21.42 -3.54
C TRP A 311 6.84 21.78 -3.37
N PRO A 312 7.17 23.06 -3.13
CA PRO A 312 8.56 23.52 -2.96
C PRO A 312 9.35 22.77 -1.87
N GLY A 313 8.70 22.34 -0.78
CA GLY A 313 9.30 21.49 0.26
C GLY A 313 9.28 19.98 -0.04
N GLY A 314 8.73 19.56 -1.17
CA GLY A 314 8.49 18.16 -1.52
C GLY A 314 7.21 17.59 -0.91
N LEU A 315 7.04 16.27 -1.06
CA LEU A 315 5.87 15.53 -0.59
C LEU A 315 6.25 14.52 0.51
N ALA A 316 5.62 14.65 1.68
CA ALA A 316 5.78 13.73 2.80
C ALA A 316 4.86 12.51 2.64
N ILE A 317 5.46 11.33 2.57
CA ILE A 317 4.76 10.05 2.39
C ILE A 317 4.42 9.47 3.77
N GLY A 318 3.15 9.17 4.01
CA GLY A 318 2.68 8.59 5.27
C GLY A 318 3.35 7.24 5.56
N ASN A 319 3.65 6.99 6.83
CA ASN A 319 4.33 5.78 7.27
C ASN A 319 3.33 4.69 7.69
N PRO A 320 3.28 3.56 6.97
CA PRO A 320 2.36 2.48 7.32
C PRO A 320 2.89 1.56 8.42
N ASP A 321 4.18 1.66 8.75
CA ASP A 321 4.85 0.71 9.63
C ASP A 321 4.36 0.87 11.08
N LEU A 322 4.20 -0.27 11.72
CA LEU A 322 4.07 -0.38 13.16
C LEU A 322 5.28 -1.09 13.74
N PRO A 323 5.78 -0.68 14.93
CA PRO A 323 6.88 -1.40 15.55
C PRO A 323 6.46 -2.83 15.90
N ASN A 324 7.39 -3.78 15.70
CA ASN A 324 7.19 -5.17 16.07
C ASN A 324 6.97 -5.30 17.59
N ARG A 325 5.99 -6.10 17.99
CA ARG A 325 5.60 -6.33 19.38
C ARG A 325 5.53 -7.82 19.61
N ASN A 326 6.27 -8.33 20.59
CA ASN A 326 6.03 -9.68 21.10
C ASN A 326 5.10 -9.59 22.33
N PRO A 327 3.81 -9.95 22.21
CA PRO A 327 2.90 -9.90 23.35
C PRO A 327 3.25 -10.93 24.42
N LEU A 328 3.97 -12.01 24.07
CA LEU A 328 4.33 -13.10 24.98
C LEU A 328 5.76 -12.93 25.55
N GLN A 329 6.37 -11.76 25.40
CA GLN A 329 7.71 -11.51 25.91
C GLN A 329 7.79 -11.81 27.41
N GLY A 330 8.72 -12.68 27.81
CA GLY A 330 8.91 -13.10 29.20
C GLY A 330 7.86 -14.08 29.74
N MET A 331 6.90 -14.52 28.93
CA MET A 331 5.93 -15.55 29.29
C MET A 331 6.56 -16.94 29.24
N THR A 332 6.46 -17.68 30.34
CA THR A 332 6.89 -19.08 30.44
C THR A 332 5.72 -20.06 30.32
N ILE A 333 4.60 -19.75 30.97
CA ILE A 333 3.37 -20.56 30.96
C ILE A 333 2.17 -19.63 30.71
N TRP A 334 1.28 -20.03 29.80
CA TRP A 334 0.03 -19.31 29.56
C TRP A 334 -0.88 -19.40 30.80
N PRO A 335 -1.35 -18.27 31.37
CA PRO A 335 -2.07 -18.31 32.64
C PRO A 335 -3.37 -19.13 32.57
N ALA A 336 -3.72 -19.79 33.68
CA ALA A 336 -5.02 -20.46 33.83
C ALA A 336 -6.16 -19.47 34.11
N ASN A 337 -5.89 -18.37 34.81
CA ASN A 337 -6.87 -17.34 35.18
C ASN A 337 -7.06 -16.31 34.07
N ASP A 338 -8.32 -16.05 33.71
CA ASP A 338 -8.75 -15.08 32.68
C ASP A 338 -8.31 -13.64 32.93
N ALA A 339 -8.29 -13.21 34.20
CA ALA A 339 -7.81 -11.87 34.55
C ALA A 339 -6.32 -11.69 34.17
N ALA A 340 -5.50 -12.70 34.45
CA ALA A 340 -4.08 -12.69 34.09
C ALA A 340 -3.87 -12.77 32.57
N ARG A 341 -4.74 -13.48 31.83
CA ARG A 341 -4.71 -13.52 30.35
C ARG A 341 -4.97 -12.16 29.73
N THR A 342 -5.87 -11.37 30.32
CA THR A 342 -6.25 -10.05 29.79
C THR A 342 -5.08 -9.06 29.78
N VAL A 343 -4.13 -9.18 30.72
CA VAL A 343 -2.92 -8.33 30.77
C VAL A 343 -2.12 -8.42 29.47
N PHE A 344 -2.05 -9.60 28.84
CA PHE A 344 -1.31 -9.81 27.58
C PHE A 344 -1.95 -9.11 26.37
N SER A 345 -3.23 -8.70 26.48
CA SER A 345 -3.91 -7.90 25.46
C SER A 345 -3.54 -6.40 25.54
N ASN A 346 -2.82 -5.98 26.58
CA ASN A 346 -2.37 -4.60 26.72
C ASN A 346 -1.39 -4.21 25.62
N VAL A 347 -1.64 -3.04 25.01
CA VAL A 347 -0.81 -2.46 23.96
C VAL A 347 -0.18 -1.16 24.46
N PRO A 348 1.09 -1.15 24.90
CA PRO A 348 1.76 0.08 25.33
C PRO A 348 1.75 1.17 24.25
N ALA A 349 1.77 2.45 24.64
CA ALA A 349 1.67 3.60 23.72
C ALA A 349 2.60 3.51 22.50
N ARG A 350 3.85 3.11 22.70
CA ARG A 350 4.86 2.94 21.63
C ARG A 350 4.48 1.94 20.55
N PHE A 351 3.53 1.03 20.83
CA PHE A 351 3.03 0.02 19.91
C PHE A 351 1.59 0.31 19.43
N GLU A 352 0.93 1.35 19.95
CA GLU A 352 -0.43 1.68 19.56
C GLU A 352 -0.47 2.28 18.14
N PRO A 353 -1.35 1.80 17.25
CA PRO A 353 -1.52 2.36 15.91
C PRO A 353 -1.94 3.85 15.88
N LEU A 354 -2.44 4.36 17.01
CA LEU A 354 -2.86 5.74 17.19
C LEU A 354 -1.69 6.72 17.39
N ALA A 355 -0.50 6.21 17.73
CA ALA A 355 0.66 7.06 17.90
C ALA A 355 1.01 7.75 16.57
N PRO A 356 1.29 9.08 16.58
CA PRO A 356 1.79 9.76 15.39
C PRO A 356 3.06 9.10 14.85
N ARG A 357 3.15 8.96 13.53
CA ARG A 357 4.37 8.46 12.88
C ARG A 357 4.99 9.56 12.00
N PRO A 358 6.32 9.71 12.02
CA PRO A 358 6.99 10.57 11.07
C PRO A 358 6.77 10.05 9.64
N PRO A 359 6.93 10.89 8.61
CA PRO A 359 6.86 10.43 7.23
C PRO A 359 7.90 9.32 7.00
N GLN A 360 7.51 8.29 6.24
CA GLN A 360 8.43 7.20 5.90
C GLN A 360 9.53 7.68 4.97
N ALA A 361 9.17 8.57 4.03
CA ALA A 361 10.09 9.15 3.08
C ALA A 361 9.56 10.51 2.60
N LEU A 362 10.47 11.30 2.04
CA LEU A 362 10.16 12.53 1.34
C LEU A 362 10.40 12.32 -0.15
N TRP A 363 9.39 12.60 -0.98
CA TRP A 363 9.57 12.70 -2.41
C TRP A 363 9.98 14.13 -2.77
N GLN A 364 11.09 14.27 -3.48
CA GLN A 364 11.64 15.55 -3.91
C GLN A 364 11.75 15.56 -5.43
N ALA A 365 11.27 16.62 -6.07
CA ALA A 365 11.23 16.71 -7.53
C ALA A 365 12.63 16.71 -8.17
N GLU A 366 13.61 17.30 -7.50
CA GLU A 366 15.00 17.40 -7.97
C GLU A 366 15.84 16.16 -7.64
N ALA A 367 15.28 15.18 -6.91
CA ALA A 367 15.99 13.93 -6.67
C ALA A 367 16.22 13.18 -7.99
N PRO A 368 17.40 12.56 -8.20
CA PRO A 368 17.68 11.79 -9.42
C PRO A 368 16.64 10.69 -9.70
N SER A 369 16.02 10.14 -8.65
CA SER A 369 15.00 9.08 -8.72
C SER A 369 13.57 9.58 -8.79
N ALA A 370 13.31 10.90 -8.83
CA ALA A 370 11.95 11.45 -8.72
C ALA A 370 11.01 10.92 -9.82
N VAL A 371 11.48 10.94 -11.07
CA VAL A 371 10.74 10.48 -12.24
C VAL A 371 10.63 8.96 -12.27
N SER A 372 11.72 8.24 -11.98
CA SER A 372 11.71 6.77 -11.97
C SER A 372 10.82 6.19 -10.87
N THR A 373 10.71 6.87 -9.72
CA THR A 373 9.77 6.51 -8.65
C THR A 373 8.32 6.60 -9.13
N LEU A 374 7.96 7.63 -9.90
CA LEU A 374 6.63 7.77 -10.47
C LEU A 374 6.36 6.72 -11.56
N ILE A 375 7.33 6.47 -12.43
CA ILE A 375 7.23 5.42 -13.47
C ILE A 375 7.00 4.05 -12.83
N ALA A 376 7.78 3.69 -11.81
CA ALA A 376 7.62 2.43 -11.07
C ALA A 376 6.24 2.37 -10.38
N GLY A 377 5.82 3.45 -9.72
CA GLY A 377 4.49 3.51 -9.09
C GLY A 377 3.33 3.38 -10.08
N LEU A 378 3.45 3.94 -11.29
CA LEU A 378 2.46 3.75 -12.37
C LEU A 378 2.49 2.33 -12.93
N ALA A 379 3.66 1.69 -12.98
CA ALA A 379 3.78 0.31 -13.43
C ALA A 379 3.08 -0.69 -12.50
N GLU A 380 2.92 -0.38 -11.21
CA GLU A 380 2.09 -1.16 -10.26
C GLU A 380 0.58 -1.16 -10.61
N PHE A 381 0.16 -0.34 -11.57
CA PHE A 381 -1.18 -0.38 -12.18
C PHE A 381 -1.21 -1.24 -13.46
N VAL A 382 -0.15 -1.96 -13.82
CA VAL A 382 -0.14 -2.87 -14.96
C VAL A 382 -0.14 -4.31 -14.45
N ALA A 383 -1.31 -4.97 -14.49
CA ALA A 383 -1.44 -6.35 -14.04
C ALA A 383 -0.61 -7.31 -14.91
N ALA A 384 -0.08 -8.40 -14.34
CA ALA A 384 0.73 -9.36 -15.10
C ALA A 384 0.00 -9.96 -16.32
N PRO A 385 -1.30 -10.30 -16.28
CA PRO A 385 -2.04 -10.73 -17.46
C PRO A 385 -2.14 -9.66 -18.56
N ASP A 386 -2.31 -8.39 -18.18
CA ASP A 386 -2.34 -7.28 -19.15
C ASP A 386 -0.97 -7.07 -19.79
N ARG A 387 0.12 -7.18 -19.01
CA ARG A 387 1.48 -7.20 -19.55
C ARG A 387 1.69 -8.35 -20.53
N GLY A 388 1.21 -9.55 -20.23
CA GLY A 388 1.26 -10.69 -21.14
C GLY A 388 0.51 -10.43 -22.45
N ARG A 389 -0.68 -9.82 -22.38
CA ARG A 389 -1.43 -9.41 -23.58
C ARG A 389 -0.70 -8.37 -24.40
N LEU A 390 -0.05 -7.39 -23.75
CA LEU A 390 0.78 -6.40 -24.43
C LEU A 390 1.92 -7.07 -25.20
N GLU A 391 2.63 -8.01 -24.58
CA GLU A 391 3.69 -8.78 -25.27
C GLU A 391 3.18 -9.55 -26.49
N VAL A 392 2.00 -10.17 -26.38
CA VAL A 392 1.36 -10.85 -27.51
C VAL A 392 1.01 -9.86 -28.62
N ALA A 393 0.47 -8.69 -28.29
CA ALA A 393 0.15 -7.65 -29.28
C ALA A 393 1.39 -7.15 -30.02
N LEU A 394 2.49 -6.93 -29.27
CA LEU A 394 3.75 -6.45 -29.83
C LEU A 394 4.42 -7.50 -30.72
N SER A 395 4.43 -8.76 -30.31
CA SER A 395 5.05 -9.83 -31.12
C SER A 395 4.37 -10.02 -32.48
N ARG A 396 3.07 -9.70 -32.59
CA ARG A 396 2.27 -9.76 -33.82
C ARG A 396 2.45 -8.56 -34.76
N GLN A 397 3.16 -7.51 -34.35
CA GLN A 397 3.38 -6.35 -35.20
C GLN A 397 4.21 -6.75 -36.43
N ALA A 398 3.72 -6.40 -37.61
CA ALA A 398 4.42 -6.58 -38.87
C ALA A 398 5.37 -5.40 -39.15
N ASN A 399 6.36 -5.59 -40.02
CA ASN A 399 7.29 -4.54 -40.47
C ASN A 399 8.04 -3.84 -39.31
N VAL A 400 8.31 -4.56 -38.22
CA VAL A 400 9.09 -4.05 -37.10
C VAL A 400 10.57 -4.00 -37.48
N VAL A 401 11.19 -2.83 -37.32
CA VAL A 401 12.64 -2.67 -37.48
C VAL A 401 13.37 -3.61 -36.51
N THR A 402 14.37 -4.32 -37.02
CA THR A 402 15.22 -5.21 -36.23
C THR A 402 16.62 -4.61 -36.17
N GLU A 403 17.08 -4.30 -34.97
CA GLU A 403 18.45 -3.89 -34.73
C GLU A 403 19.34 -5.11 -34.50
N ARG A 404 20.55 -5.09 -35.07
CA ARG A 404 21.56 -6.13 -34.88
C ARG A 404 22.74 -5.56 -34.12
N VAL A 405 23.06 -6.18 -32.98
CA VAL A 405 24.23 -5.82 -32.18
C VAL A 405 25.13 -7.02 -32.00
N THR A 406 26.43 -6.80 -32.18
CA THR A 406 27.42 -7.89 -32.29
C THR A 406 28.54 -7.72 -31.28
N ALA A 407 29.03 -8.82 -30.72
CA ALA A 407 30.20 -8.84 -29.85
C ALA A 407 31.10 -10.05 -30.12
N SER A 408 32.40 -9.86 -29.93
CA SER A 408 33.38 -10.94 -30.02
C SER A 408 33.39 -11.73 -28.71
N CYS A 409 33.51 -13.05 -28.81
CA CYS A 409 33.43 -13.97 -27.67
C CYS A 409 34.74 -14.73 -27.45
N GLN A 410 35.13 -14.87 -26.19
CA GLN A 410 36.11 -15.84 -25.71
C GLN A 410 35.36 -17.07 -25.16
N ILE A 411 35.84 -18.26 -25.52
CA ILE A 411 35.19 -19.53 -25.23
C ILE A 411 36.17 -20.43 -24.48
N GLU A 412 35.79 -20.82 -23.27
CA GLU A 412 36.54 -21.77 -22.45
C GLU A 412 35.72 -23.05 -22.30
N ALA A 413 36.25 -24.16 -22.80
CA ALA A 413 35.63 -25.48 -22.57
C ALA A 413 35.94 -25.94 -21.15
N SER A 414 34.91 -26.21 -20.35
CA SER A 414 35.07 -26.76 -19.01
C SER A 414 35.10 -28.30 -19.08
N ALA A 415 35.85 -28.96 -18.19
CA ALA A 415 35.73 -30.39 -17.98
C ALA A 415 34.54 -30.68 -17.04
N PRO A 416 33.61 -31.60 -17.39
CA PRO A 416 33.56 -32.38 -18.63
C PRO A 416 33.10 -31.53 -19.82
N ALA A 417 33.60 -31.85 -21.04
CA ALA A 417 33.46 -31.12 -22.32
C ALA A 417 32.02 -30.84 -22.84
N SER A 418 31.03 -31.09 -21.98
CA SER A 418 29.61 -30.80 -22.09
C SER A 418 29.23 -29.33 -21.82
N ARG A 419 30.19 -28.45 -21.49
CA ARG A 419 29.91 -27.03 -21.17
C ARG A 419 30.95 -26.09 -21.76
N TRP A 420 30.48 -24.99 -22.34
CA TRP A 420 31.33 -23.88 -22.77
C TRP A 420 31.00 -22.65 -21.93
N SER A 421 32.00 -22.13 -21.23
CA SER A 421 31.95 -20.79 -20.64
C SER A 421 32.20 -19.78 -21.75
N VAL A 422 31.31 -18.80 -21.89
CA VAL A 422 31.35 -17.79 -22.94
C VAL A 422 31.36 -16.42 -22.30
N ARG A 423 32.34 -15.60 -22.68
CA ARG A 423 32.43 -14.17 -22.34
C ARG A 423 32.55 -13.37 -23.61
N CYS A 424 31.60 -12.48 -23.87
CA CYS A 424 31.65 -11.61 -25.04
C CYS A 424 31.68 -10.15 -24.64
N ALA A 425 32.42 -9.36 -25.41
CA ALA A 425 32.55 -7.92 -25.25
C ALA A 425 32.56 -7.25 -26.64
N PRO A 426 32.13 -5.99 -26.74
CA PRO A 426 32.27 -5.24 -27.97
C PRO A 426 33.74 -5.11 -28.37
N ARG A 427 34.00 -4.90 -29.65
CA ARG A 427 35.37 -4.65 -30.12
C ARG A 427 35.88 -3.33 -29.49
N PRO A 428 37.19 -3.21 -29.22
CA PRO A 428 37.76 -1.97 -28.68
C PRO A 428 37.33 -0.76 -29.52
N GLY A 429 36.85 0.29 -28.85
CA GLY A 429 36.37 1.52 -29.50
C GLY A 429 34.95 1.46 -30.07
N GLN A 430 34.23 0.34 -29.92
CA GLN A 430 32.83 0.21 -30.34
C GLN A 430 31.90 0.06 -29.14
N SER A 431 30.67 0.57 -29.28
CA SER A 431 29.57 0.25 -28.36
C SER A 431 28.92 -1.05 -28.79
N GLY A 432 28.56 -1.92 -27.85
CA GLY A 432 27.92 -3.18 -28.15
C GLY A 432 27.62 -4.01 -26.90
N PRO A 433 27.08 -5.22 -27.07
CA PRO A 433 26.63 -6.03 -25.94
C PRO A 433 27.82 -6.60 -25.17
N THR A 434 27.67 -6.69 -23.84
CA THR A 434 28.52 -7.59 -23.04
C THR A 434 27.68 -8.73 -22.52
N LEU A 435 28.20 -9.95 -22.59
CA LEU A 435 27.53 -11.11 -22.04
C LEU A 435 28.50 -12.07 -21.38
N ALA A 436 28.01 -12.74 -20.35
CA ALA A 436 28.70 -13.83 -19.68
C ALA A 436 27.71 -14.97 -19.42
N GLY A 437 28.11 -16.20 -19.70
CA GLY A 437 27.23 -17.34 -19.52
C GLY A 437 27.89 -18.69 -19.79
N ILE A 438 27.06 -19.72 -19.71
CA ILE A 438 27.43 -21.11 -19.95
C ILE A 438 26.49 -21.67 -21.01
N LEU A 439 27.05 -22.28 -22.05
CA LEU A 439 26.30 -23.07 -23.03
C LEU A 439 26.45 -24.56 -22.70
N SER A 440 25.34 -25.28 -22.70
CA SER A 440 25.30 -26.75 -22.58
C SER A 440 25.50 -27.39 -23.94
N VAL A 441 26.42 -28.34 -24.01
CA VAL A 441 26.94 -28.91 -25.25
C VAL A 441 26.75 -30.42 -25.24
N VAL A 442 26.15 -30.96 -26.31
CA VAL A 442 25.98 -32.39 -26.52
C VAL A 442 26.58 -32.75 -27.87
N ALA A 443 27.47 -33.74 -27.91
CA ALA A 443 28.20 -34.14 -29.12
C ALA A 443 28.86 -32.95 -29.86
N GLY A 444 29.45 -32.02 -29.10
CA GLY A 444 30.11 -30.82 -29.63
C GLY A 444 29.18 -29.73 -30.15
N ARG A 445 27.86 -29.83 -29.94
CA ARG A 445 26.85 -28.87 -30.39
C ARG A 445 26.17 -28.19 -29.20
N PRO A 446 26.02 -26.85 -29.19
CA PRO A 446 25.20 -26.19 -28.19
C PRO A 446 23.73 -26.62 -28.30
N THR A 447 23.09 -26.89 -27.16
CA THR A 447 21.70 -27.37 -27.08
C THR A 447 20.82 -26.55 -26.14
N SER A 448 21.42 -25.87 -25.19
CA SER A 448 20.80 -24.86 -24.33
C SER A 448 21.89 -23.99 -23.70
N GLY A 449 21.51 -23.03 -22.88
CA GLY A 449 22.47 -22.27 -22.10
C GLY A 449 21.82 -21.38 -21.06
N HIS A 450 22.67 -20.73 -20.28
CA HIS A 450 22.27 -19.75 -19.29
C HIS A 450 23.25 -18.59 -19.30
N LEU A 451 22.75 -17.36 -19.44
CA LEU A 451 23.55 -16.15 -19.26
C LEU A 451 23.42 -15.67 -17.83
N SER A 452 24.53 -15.59 -17.11
CA SER A 452 24.56 -14.94 -15.80
C SER A 452 24.39 -13.43 -15.92
N ARG A 453 24.84 -12.84 -17.05
CA ARG A 453 24.71 -11.41 -17.34
C ARG A 453 24.60 -11.14 -18.84
N LEU A 454 23.73 -10.20 -19.19
CA LEU A 454 23.68 -9.53 -20.49
C LEU A 454 23.48 -8.03 -20.26
N THR A 455 24.38 -7.20 -20.78
CA THR A 455 24.21 -5.74 -20.78
C THR A 455 24.20 -5.22 -22.21
N LEU A 456 23.34 -4.25 -22.48
CA LEU A 456 23.31 -3.50 -23.74
C LEU A 456 23.49 -2.01 -23.46
N PRO A 457 23.95 -1.22 -24.44
CA PRO A 457 23.76 0.23 -24.42
C PRO A 457 22.29 0.60 -24.14
N GLY A 458 22.04 1.81 -23.62
CA GLY A 458 20.68 2.28 -23.30
C GLY A 458 20.11 1.81 -21.95
N GLY A 459 20.94 1.17 -21.10
CA GLY A 459 20.59 0.83 -19.71
C GLY A 459 20.13 -0.61 -19.48
N THR A 460 20.09 -1.45 -20.52
CA THR A 460 19.71 -2.87 -20.37
C THR A 460 20.73 -3.61 -19.51
N ALA A 461 20.24 -4.24 -18.45
CA ALA A 461 21.03 -5.08 -17.55
C ALA A 461 20.16 -6.26 -17.10
N LEU A 462 20.37 -7.40 -17.76
CA LEU A 462 19.65 -8.64 -17.50
C LEU A 462 20.57 -9.64 -16.81
N SER A 463 19.99 -10.40 -15.89
CA SER A 463 20.65 -11.51 -15.19
C SER A 463 19.77 -12.75 -15.27
N ASN A 464 20.39 -13.92 -15.14
CA ASN A 464 19.72 -15.21 -15.12
C ASN A 464 18.84 -15.49 -16.34
N LEU A 465 19.40 -15.30 -17.54
CA LEU A 465 18.68 -15.56 -18.78
C LEU A 465 18.82 -17.02 -19.17
N GLU A 466 17.71 -17.68 -19.46
CA GLU A 466 17.67 -19.00 -20.08
C GLU A 466 17.81 -18.85 -21.61
N LEU A 467 18.62 -19.72 -22.23
CA LEU A 467 18.78 -19.78 -23.68
C LEU A 467 18.16 -21.08 -24.20
N LEU A 468 17.04 -20.95 -24.90
CA LEU A 468 16.36 -22.06 -25.56
C LEU A 468 16.76 -22.16 -27.03
N THR A 469 17.28 -23.30 -27.46
CA THR A 469 17.71 -23.47 -28.86
C THR A 469 16.51 -23.40 -29.81
N VAL A 470 16.68 -22.66 -30.91
CA VAL A 470 15.70 -22.54 -31.99
C VAL A 470 16.31 -23.08 -33.27
N GLY A 471 15.65 -24.06 -33.89
CA GLY A 471 16.14 -24.70 -35.11
C GLY A 471 17.28 -25.69 -34.87
N ARG A 472 18.08 -25.95 -35.91
CA ARG A 472 19.18 -26.93 -35.86
C ARG A 472 20.45 -26.28 -35.32
N SER A 473 21.14 -26.95 -34.40
CA SER A 473 22.48 -26.57 -33.95
C SER A 473 23.57 -27.38 -34.65
N SER A 474 24.77 -26.81 -34.72
CA SER A 474 25.96 -27.44 -35.28
C SER A 474 27.17 -27.18 -34.39
N ALA A 475 28.32 -27.79 -34.70
CA ALA A 475 29.57 -27.48 -34.00
C ALA A 475 30.03 -26.03 -34.24
N ALA A 476 29.60 -25.41 -35.35
CA ALA A 476 29.92 -24.04 -35.71
C ALA A 476 29.05 -23.00 -35.00
N GLY A 477 27.93 -23.41 -34.37
CA GLY A 477 27.04 -22.46 -33.72
C GLY A 477 25.62 -22.95 -33.51
N ALA A 478 24.85 -22.10 -32.83
CA ALA A 478 23.44 -22.30 -32.54
C ALA A 478 22.71 -20.97 -32.44
N VAL A 479 21.39 -21.05 -32.55
CA VAL A 479 20.48 -19.92 -32.37
C VAL A 479 19.67 -20.17 -31.13
N PHE A 480 19.52 -19.14 -30.31
CA PHE A 480 18.77 -19.20 -29.07
C PHE A 480 17.68 -18.14 -29.01
N LEU A 481 16.60 -18.47 -28.29
CA LEU A 481 15.59 -17.56 -27.78
C LEU A 481 15.91 -17.24 -26.31
N PRO A 482 16.38 -16.03 -26.00
CA PRO A 482 16.65 -15.64 -24.62
C PRO A 482 15.36 -15.43 -23.82
N ARG A 483 15.27 -16.01 -22.62
CA ARG A 483 14.13 -15.85 -21.71
C ARG A 483 14.57 -15.45 -20.32
N VAL A 484 13.73 -14.67 -19.64
CA VAL A 484 13.87 -14.32 -18.22
C VAL A 484 12.56 -14.72 -17.54
N ASN A 485 12.64 -15.55 -16.50
CA ASN A 485 11.48 -16.05 -15.74
C ASN A 485 10.38 -16.62 -16.66
N GLY A 486 10.78 -17.43 -17.65
CA GLY A 486 9.85 -18.04 -18.60
C GLY A 486 9.18 -17.04 -19.58
N ARG A 487 9.70 -15.82 -19.75
CA ARG A 487 9.18 -14.83 -20.71
C ARG A 487 10.28 -14.37 -21.65
N LEU A 488 9.92 -13.91 -22.84
CA LEU A 488 10.91 -13.40 -23.80
C LEU A 488 11.71 -12.25 -23.17
N ALA A 489 13.04 -12.30 -23.27
CA ALA A 489 13.89 -11.24 -22.74
C ALA A 489 13.63 -9.91 -23.47
N ARG A 490 13.65 -8.80 -22.73
CA ARG A 490 13.43 -7.44 -23.27
C ARG A 490 14.54 -6.49 -22.84
N SER A 491 14.90 -5.56 -23.72
CA SER A 491 15.79 -4.45 -23.39
C SER A 491 15.14 -3.49 -22.40
N ALA A 492 15.93 -2.58 -21.81
CA ALA A 492 15.40 -1.49 -20.97
C ALA A 492 14.42 -0.58 -21.72
N GLU A 493 14.56 -0.46 -23.04
CA GLU A 493 13.62 0.26 -23.91
C GLU A 493 12.30 -0.47 -24.15
N GLY A 494 12.13 -1.68 -23.61
CA GLY A 494 10.93 -2.50 -23.76
C GLY A 494 10.89 -3.32 -25.05
N ASN A 495 11.97 -3.33 -25.83
CA ASN A 495 12.07 -4.04 -27.12
C ASN A 495 12.44 -5.51 -26.92
N ALA A 496 11.95 -6.40 -27.77
CA ALA A 496 12.15 -7.84 -27.62
C ALA A 496 13.54 -8.26 -28.12
N ILE A 497 14.31 -8.93 -27.26
CA ILE A 497 15.57 -9.60 -27.63
C ILE A 497 15.19 -10.97 -28.18
N HIS A 498 14.83 -11.01 -29.46
CA HIS A 498 14.11 -12.14 -30.04
C HIS A 498 15.01 -13.28 -30.52
N ARG A 499 16.30 -12.99 -30.73
CA ARG A 499 17.26 -13.97 -31.23
C ARG A 499 18.66 -13.67 -30.70
N LEU A 500 19.35 -14.71 -30.24
CA LEU A 500 20.78 -14.71 -29.96
C LEU A 500 21.43 -15.78 -30.83
N GLU A 501 22.23 -15.38 -31.79
CA GLU A 501 23.00 -16.28 -32.62
C GLU A 501 24.44 -16.34 -32.11
N PHE A 502 24.88 -17.55 -31.76
CA PHE A 502 26.25 -17.82 -31.35
C PHE A 502 26.99 -18.54 -32.48
N ARG A 503 28.13 -18.00 -32.89
CA ARG A 503 29.00 -18.56 -33.92
C ARG A 503 30.38 -18.80 -33.34
N ARG A 504 30.90 -20.00 -33.53
CA ARG A 504 32.26 -20.37 -33.16
C ARG A 504 33.19 -20.18 -34.36
N SER A 505 34.39 -19.65 -34.11
CA SER A 505 35.38 -19.51 -35.17
C SER A 505 35.90 -20.89 -35.60
N ALA A 506 35.93 -21.11 -36.92
CA ALA A 506 36.51 -22.33 -37.50
C ALA A 506 38.04 -22.38 -37.35
N SER A 507 38.70 -21.22 -37.31
CA SER A 507 40.17 -21.13 -37.21
C SER A 507 40.68 -21.15 -35.77
N ASN A 508 39.85 -20.72 -34.81
CA ASN A 508 40.21 -20.74 -33.39
C ASN A 508 39.00 -21.12 -32.52
N PRO A 509 38.92 -22.38 -32.06
CA PRO A 509 37.82 -22.87 -31.23
C PRO A 509 37.66 -22.15 -29.88
N ALA A 510 38.64 -21.39 -29.40
CA ALA A 510 38.55 -20.55 -28.19
C ALA A 510 37.93 -19.17 -28.48
N SER A 511 37.56 -18.88 -29.72
CA SER A 511 36.97 -17.62 -30.14
C SER A 511 35.65 -17.81 -30.88
N GLY A 512 34.79 -16.81 -30.79
CA GLY A 512 33.51 -16.78 -31.49
C GLY A 512 32.94 -15.38 -31.58
N GLU A 513 31.69 -15.32 -32.00
CA GLU A 513 30.91 -14.11 -32.14
C GLU A 513 29.49 -14.38 -31.66
N VAL A 514 28.88 -13.38 -31.05
CA VAL A 514 27.44 -13.36 -30.77
C VAL A 514 26.80 -12.23 -31.56
N VAL A 515 25.66 -12.52 -32.17
CA VAL A 515 24.77 -11.53 -32.78
C VAL A 515 23.44 -11.58 -32.06
N LEU A 516 23.04 -10.45 -31.47
CA LEU A 516 21.71 -10.27 -30.90
C LEU A 516 20.85 -9.53 -31.91
N GLU A 517 19.63 -10.01 -32.11
CA GLU A 517 18.64 -9.31 -32.90
C GLU A 517 17.51 -8.80 -31.99
N ILE A 518 17.32 -7.49 -31.98
CA ILE A 518 16.36 -6.78 -31.13
C ILE A 518 15.25 -6.24 -32.01
N ARG A 519 14.01 -6.67 -31.78
CA ARG A 519 12.85 -6.14 -32.50
C ARG A 519 12.39 -4.86 -31.81
N LEU A 520 12.44 -3.73 -32.52
CA LEU A 520 12.03 -2.41 -32.02
C LEU A 520 10.50 -2.24 -31.97
N GLU A 521 9.82 -3.23 -31.41
CA GLU A 521 8.37 -3.34 -31.39
C GLU A 521 7.71 -2.37 -30.41
N PHE A 522 8.43 -1.85 -29.41
CA PHE A 522 7.87 -0.88 -28.46
C PHE A 522 7.43 0.43 -29.14
N SER A 523 8.01 0.77 -30.29
CA SER A 523 7.56 1.88 -31.13
C SER A 523 6.08 1.81 -31.52
N ALA A 524 5.47 0.62 -31.51
CA ALA A 524 4.03 0.47 -31.70
C ALA A 524 3.21 1.05 -30.53
N VAL A 525 3.70 0.93 -29.29
CA VAL A 525 3.08 1.57 -28.11
C VAL A 525 3.20 3.08 -28.22
N GLU A 526 4.35 3.59 -28.64
CA GLU A 526 4.58 5.04 -28.80
C GLU A 526 3.65 5.64 -29.86
N ARG A 527 3.50 4.97 -31.02
CA ARG A 527 2.51 5.37 -32.05
C ARG A 527 1.08 5.30 -31.53
N ALA A 528 0.73 4.26 -30.77
CA ALA A 528 -0.58 4.14 -30.15
C ALA A 528 -0.85 5.29 -29.14
N MET A 529 0.14 5.68 -28.34
CA MET A 529 0.04 6.80 -27.42
C MET A 529 -0.14 8.13 -28.16
N ALA A 530 0.67 8.39 -29.19
CA ALA A 530 0.55 9.58 -30.02
C ALA A 530 -0.86 9.72 -30.62
N ALA A 531 -1.41 8.62 -31.16
CA ALA A 531 -2.77 8.61 -31.69
C ALA A 531 -3.85 8.83 -30.60
N LEU A 532 -3.64 8.32 -29.38
CA LEU A 532 -4.57 8.52 -28.27
C LEU A 532 -4.56 9.97 -27.76
N ILE A 533 -3.39 10.60 -27.66
CA ILE A 533 -3.24 11.99 -27.21
C ILE A 533 -4.07 12.96 -28.09
N GLU A 534 -4.03 12.76 -29.41
CA GLU A 534 -4.73 13.60 -30.39
C GLU A 534 -6.23 13.26 -30.50
N SER A 535 -6.70 12.22 -29.82
CA SER A 535 -8.12 11.81 -29.83
C SER A 535 -8.92 12.48 -28.71
N THR A 536 -10.24 12.63 -28.90
CA THR A 536 -11.17 13.10 -27.86
C THR A 536 -11.15 12.21 -26.61
N LYS A 537 -10.97 10.89 -26.80
CA LYS A 537 -10.82 9.95 -25.68
C LYS A 537 -9.55 10.25 -24.86
N GLY A 538 -8.49 10.73 -25.49
CA GLY A 538 -7.25 11.14 -24.83
C GLY A 538 -7.44 12.24 -23.79
N GLU A 539 -8.42 13.15 -23.99
CA GLU A 539 -8.75 14.20 -23.02
C GLU A 539 -9.19 13.60 -21.69
N THR A 540 -10.01 12.56 -21.72
CA THR A 540 -10.48 11.85 -20.52
C THR A 540 -9.44 10.89 -19.95
N LEU A 541 -8.68 10.18 -20.80
CA LEU A 541 -7.70 9.18 -20.34
C LEU A 541 -6.48 9.80 -19.65
N PHE A 542 -6.11 11.01 -20.05
CA PHE A 542 -4.94 11.75 -19.55
C PHE A 542 -5.34 13.06 -18.85
N ALA A 543 -6.57 13.13 -18.35
CA ALA A 543 -7.06 14.22 -17.50
C ALA A 543 -6.29 14.28 -16.16
N PRO A 544 -6.28 15.43 -15.47
CA PRO A 544 -5.81 15.57 -14.07
C PRO A 544 -6.74 14.88 -13.04
N ASP A 545 -7.21 13.67 -13.36
CA ASP A 545 -8.12 12.87 -12.53
C ASP A 545 -7.46 11.52 -12.16
N THR A 546 -8.15 10.69 -11.40
CA THR A 546 -7.75 9.34 -10.99
C THR A 546 -7.30 8.51 -12.18
N ILE A 547 -6.19 7.77 -12.03
CA ILE A 547 -5.63 6.90 -13.08
C ILE A 547 -6.70 5.92 -13.61
N PRO A 548 -7.18 6.07 -14.85
CA PRO A 548 -8.27 5.23 -15.37
C PRO A 548 -7.72 3.92 -15.98
N ARG A 549 -7.02 3.12 -15.16
CA ARG A 549 -6.22 1.94 -15.56
C ARG A 549 -6.90 1.07 -16.62
N GLN A 550 -8.11 0.57 -16.34
CA GLN A 550 -8.81 -0.35 -17.25
C GLN A 550 -9.11 0.32 -18.59
N ALA A 551 -9.58 1.57 -18.58
CA ALA A 551 -9.90 2.32 -19.78
C ALA A 551 -8.64 2.65 -20.60
N MET A 552 -7.52 2.96 -19.94
CA MET A 552 -6.22 3.18 -20.59
C MET A 552 -5.73 1.90 -21.26
N MET A 553 -5.62 0.80 -20.53
CA MET A 553 -5.17 -0.48 -21.10
C MET A 553 -6.05 -0.93 -22.27
N ALA A 554 -7.38 -0.82 -22.14
CA ALA A 554 -8.31 -1.14 -23.22
C ALA A 554 -8.09 -0.24 -24.45
N ALA A 555 -7.80 1.05 -24.26
CA ALA A 555 -7.51 1.97 -25.36
C ALA A 555 -6.20 1.62 -26.07
N VAL A 556 -5.13 1.28 -25.32
CA VAL A 556 -3.85 0.82 -25.91
C VAL A 556 -4.06 -0.46 -26.70
N PHE A 557 -4.72 -1.45 -26.12
CA PHE A 557 -4.99 -2.72 -26.78
C PHE A 557 -5.80 -2.55 -28.06
N LYS A 558 -6.80 -1.67 -28.07
CA LYS A 558 -7.55 -1.33 -29.27
C LYS A 558 -6.64 -0.76 -30.37
N GLN A 559 -5.75 0.17 -30.02
CA GLN A 559 -4.79 0.74 -30.99
C GLN A 559 -3.80 -0.29 -31.53
N LEU A 560 -3.44 -1.28 -30.71
CA LEU A 560 -2.57 -2.40 -31.11
C LEU A 560 -3.32 -3.53 -31.84
N GLY A 561 -4.60 -3.35 -32.15
CA GLY A 561 -5.41 -4.32 -32.89
C GLY A 561 -5.87 -5.55 -32.09
N LEU A 562 -5.83 -5.49 -30.75
CA LEU A 562 -6.40 -6.54 -29.91
C LEU A 562 -7.92 -6.36 -29.74
N PRO A 563 -8.68 -7.46 -29.64
CA PRO A 563 -10.11 -7.40 -29.38
C PRO A 563 -10.38 -6.83 -27.98
N ALA A 564 -11.53 -6.16 -27.86
CA ALA A 564 -12.07 -5.75 -26.57
C ALA A 564 -12.31 -6.99 -25.70
N GLN A 565 -12.05 -6.85 -24.40
CA GLN A 565 -12.40 -7.87 -23.42
C GLN A 565 -13.70 -7.47 -22.71
N PRO A 566 -14.49 -8.46 -22.24
CA PRO A 566 -15.61 -8.17 -21.36
C PRO A 566 -15.12 -7.39 -20.15
N THR A 567 -15.82 -6.31 -19.80
CA THR A 567 -15.57 -5.62 -18.53
C THR A 567 -15.96 -6.55 -17.40
N CYS A 568 -15.05 -6.76 -16.43
CA CYS A 568 -15.41 -7.46 -15.21
C CYS A 568 -16.53 -6.71 -14.46
N CYS A 569 -17.26 -7.45 -13.62
CA CYS A 569 -18.07 -6.86 -12.54
C CYS A 569 -19.21 -5.94 -12.98
N ALA A 570 -19.88 -6.26 -14.10
CA ALA A 570 -21.08 -5.53 -14.55
C ALA A 570 -22.15 -5.40 -13.45
N ALA A 571 -22.36 -6.45 -12.65
CA ALA A 571 -23.27 -6.43 -11.51
C ALA A 571 -22.93 -5.32 -10.49
N ALA A 572 -21.65 -4.98 -10.32
CA ALA A 572 -21.24 -3.95 -9.38
C ALA A 572 -21.68 -2.53 -9.80
N GLN A 573 -21.88 -2.31 -11.11
CA GLN A 573 -22.28 -1.00 -11.66
C GLN A 573 -23.70 -0.62 -11.27
N THR A 574 -24.57 -1.61 -11.03
CA THR A 574 -25.98 -1.43 -10.70
C THR A 574 -26.28 -1.66 -9.21
N LEU A 575 -25.25 -1.78 -8.37
CA LEU A 575 -25.42 -1.90 -6.91
C LEU A 575 -26.11 -0.66 -6.33
N PRO A 576 -27.01 -0.83 -5.34
CA PRO A 576 -27.57 0.28 -4.57
C PRO A 576 -26.48 1.14 -3.93
N ALA A 577 -26.71 2.45 -3.81
CA ALA A 577 -25.76 3.42 -3.27
C ALA A 577 -25.06 2.92 -1.98
N PRO A 578 -23.75 3.18 -1.80
CA PRO A 578 -23.06 2.71 -0.61
C PRO A 578 -23.64 3.40 0.62
N ARG A 579 -23.73 2.66 1.73
CA ARG A 579 -24.32 3.14 2.98
C ARG A 579 -23.26 3.26 4.05
N LEU A 580 -23.32 4.34 4.83
CA LEU A 580 -22.52 4.45 6.04
C LEU A 580 -23.07 3.55 7.13
N GLU A 581 -22.19 3.08 8.00
CA GLU A 581 -22.53 2.30 9.18
C GLU A 581 -23.53 3.06 10.08
N VAL A 582 -23.25 4.35 10.32
CA VAL A 582 -24.07 5.28 11.08
C VAL A 582 -23.98 6.69 10.51
N ALA A 583 -24.95 7.55 10.83
CA ALA A 583 -24.85 8.98 10.53
C ALA A 583 -23.67 9.60 11.31
N VAL A 584 -22.78 10.30 10.61
CA VAL A 584 -21.54 10.84 11.18
C VAL A 584 -21.79 12.23 11.76
N LEU A 585 -21.30 12.47 12.99
CA LEU A 585 -21.15 13.81 13.52
C LEU A 585 -19.81 14.40 13.06
N ALA A 586 -19.84 15.62 12.54
CA ALA A 586 -18.62 16.34 12.20
C ALA A 586 -17.77 16.58 13.46
N PRO A 587 -16.42 16.56 13.34
CA PRO A 587 -15.54 17.02 14.42
C PRO A 587 -15.95 18.40 14.95
N GLY A 588 -15.94 18.57 16.27
CA GLY A 588 -16.37 19.81 16.91
C GLY A 588 -17.89 19.98 17.03
N ALA A 589 -18.70 19.09 16.45
CA ALA A 589 -20.15 19.20 16.50
C ALA A 589 -20.73 18.90 17.89
N ARG A 590 -21.80 19.64 18.24
CA ARG A 590 -22.61 19.37 19.43
C ARG A 590 -23.54 18.16 19.20
N ALA A 591 -24.17 17.72 20.27
CA ALA A 591 -25.18 16.67 20.19
C ALA A 591 -26.39 17.18 19.40
N SER A 592 -26.96 16.34 18.55
CA SER A 592 -28.17 16.65 17.79
C SER A 592 -29.46 16.45 18.59
N VAL A 593 -29.36 15.85 19.78
CA VAL A 593 -30.49 15.54 20.68
C VAL A 593 -30.22 16.21 22.02
N ALA A 594 -31.27 16.62 22.73
CA ALA A 594 -31.16 17.16 24.08
C ALA A 594 -30.50 16.14 25.02
N VAL A 595 -29.24 16.39 25.36
CA VAL A 595 -28.49 15.68 26.39
C VAL A 595 -28.31 16.62 27.58
N ASP A 596 -28.10 16.05 28.76
CA ASP A 596 -27.71 16.82 29.94
C ASP A 596 -26.49 17.71 29.61
N GLY A 597 -26.53 18.98 30.04
CA GLY A 597 -25.48 19.96 29.75
C GLY A 597 -24.09 19.50 30.21
N SER A 598 -24.03 18.70 31.27
CA SER A 598 -22.79 18.08 31.76
C SER A 598 -22.22 17.03 30.80
N LEU A 599 -23.02 16.40 29.95
CA LEU A 599 -22.57 15.41 28.97
C LEU A 599 -22.27 16.03 27.61
N GLN A 600 -22.78 17.24 27.36
CA GLN A 600 -22.63 17.94 26.08
C GLN A 600 -21.16 18.18 25.70
N ALA A 601 -20.27 18.34 26.69
CA ALA A 601 -18.85 18.58 26.48
C ALA A 601 -18.11 17.39 25.81
N PHE A 602 -18.61 16.16 25.94
CA PHE A 602 -17.98 14.98 25.32
C PHE A 602 -18.18 14.91 23.80
N PHE A 603 -19.30 15.44 23.30
CA PHE A 603 -19.68 15.25 21.89
C PHE A 603 -18.68 15.83 20.89
N PRO A 604 -18.21 17.09 21.02
CA PRO A 604 -17.32 17.70 20.04
C PRO A 604 -16.03 16.93 19.77
N TYR A 605 -15.51 16.20 20.77
CA TYR A 605 -14.20 15.54 20.70
C TYR A 605 -14.29 14.01 20.65
N CYS A 606 -15.31 13.41 21.28
CA CYS A 606 -15.42 11.97 21.39
C CYS A 606 -16.40 11.38 20.37
N ALA A 607 -17.45 12.10 19.96
CA ALA A 607 -18.54 11.51 19.17
C ALA A 607 -18.14 11.16 17.73
N ALA A 608 -17.14 11.86 17.17
CA ALA A 608 -16.61 11.55 15.84
C ALA A 608 -16.10 10.10 15.73
N CYS A 609 -15.71 9.49 16.87
CA CYS A 609 -15.25 8.10 16.93
C CYS A 609 -16.12 7.18 17.76
N HIS A 610 -16.75 7.67 18.84
CA HIS A 610 -17.46 6.84 19.82
C HIS A 610 -18.99 6.86 19.69
N ARG A 611 -19.52 7.46 18.62
CA ARG A 611 -20.93 7.34 18.22
C ARG A 611 -21.03 6.39 17.01
N THR A 612 -20.99 5.09 17.28
CA THR A 612 -21.02 4.00 16.29
C THR A 612 -22.06 2.94 16.71
N ALA A 613 -22.50 2.10 15.77
CA ALA A 613 -23.35 0.94 16.06
C ALA A 613 -22.52 -0.30 16.44
N GLU A 614 -21.19 -0.23 16.35
CA GLU A 614 -20.26 -1.28 16.79
C GLU A 614 -19.92 -1.22 18.28
N THR A 615 -19.43 -2.35 18.80
CA THR A 615 -18.80 -2.45 20.14
C THR A 615 -17.37 -1.89 20.14
N PHE A 616 -16.73 -1.80 18.96
CA PHE A 616 -15.34 -1.36 18.80
C PHE A 616 -15.24 -0.33 17.65
N PRO A 617 -14.82 0.92 17.91
CA PRO A 617 -14.50 1.50 19.22
C PRO A 617 -15.73 1.49 20.16
N PRO A 618 -15.54 1.56 21.50
CA PRO A 618 -16.66 1.48 22.43
C PRO A 618 -17.65 2.62 22.18
N ASN A 619 -18.90 2.28 21.91
CA ASN A 619 -19.96 3.22 21.52
C ASN A 619 -20.65 3.90 22.71
N PHE A 620 -19.88 4.43 23.66
CA PHE A 620 -20.41 5.05 24.87
C PHE A 620 -21.19 6.37 24.62
N LEU A 621 -21.21 6.89 23.39
CA LEU A 621 -22.03 8.04 22.98
C LEU A 621 -23.21 7.68 22.05
N ALA A 622 -23.50 6.39 21.88
CA ALA A 622 -24.71 5.93 21.20
C ALA A 622 -25.87 5.75 22.20
N GLY A 623 -27.11 5.98 21.74
CA GLY A 623 -28.32 5.82 22.54
C GLY A 623 -28.98 7.14 22.98
N ASP A 624 -29.95 7.02 23.88
CA ASP A 624 -30.58 8.17 24.54
C ASP A 624 -29.69 8.76 25.67
N SER A 625 -30.12 9.89 26.26
CA SER A 625 -29.34 10.60 27.28
C SER A 625 -29.02 9.75 28.51
N THR A 626 -29.94 8.89 28.94
CA THR A 626 -29.77 8.04 30.14
C THR A 626 -28.78 6.92 29.84
N GLN A 627 -28.90 6.31 28.67
CA GLN A 627 -27.96 5.28 28.20
C GLN A 627 -26.55 5.85 28.04
N VAL A 628 -26.41 7.03 27.44
CA VAL A 628 -25.12 7.72 27.29
C VAL A 628 -24.51 8.04 28.64
N ALA A 629 -25.29 8.57 29.60
CA ALA A 629 -24.82 8.86 30.95
C ALA A 629 -24.30 7.59 31.65
N ALA A 630 -25.04 6.48 31.57
CA ALA A 630 -24.64 5.21 32.17
C ALA A 630 -23.36 4.66 31.53
N ARG A 631 -23.24 4.69 30.20
CA ARG A 631 -22.06 4.20 29.46
C ARG A 631 -20.81 5.05 29.73
N LEU A 632 -20.96 6.38 29.85
CA LEU A 632 -19.85 7.26 30.21
C LEU A 632 -19.31 6.95 31.61
N ARG A 633 -20.19 6.79 32.62
CA ARG A 633 -19.78 6.38 33.97
C ARG A 633 -19.14 4.98 33.99
N GLN A 634 -19.71 4.03 33.25
CA GLN A 634 -19.13 2.70 33.07
C GLN A 634 -17.70 2.78 32.49
N CYS A 635 -17.48 3.66 31.50
CA CYS A 635 -16.20 3.87 30.82
C CYS A 635 -15.21 4.76 31.59
N ALA A 636 -15.61 5.36 32.73
CA ALA A 636 -14.85 6.38 33.44
C ALA A 636 -13.36 6.03 33.68
N PRO A 637 -12.97 4.81 34.13
CA PRO A 637 -11.55 4.50 34.33
C PRO A 637 -10.72 4.61 33.03
N ARG A 638 -11.30 4.18 31.90
CA ARG A 638 -10.64 4.22 30.58
C ARG A 638 -10.60 5.62 30.00
N LEU A 639 -11.63 6.42 30.22
CA LEU A 639 -11.69 7.83 29.83
C LEU A 639 -10.66 8.65 30.60
N TYR A 640 -10.59 8.48 31.91
CA TYR A 640 -9.64 9.19 32.78
C TYR A 640 -8.21 8.98 32.30
N VAL A 641 -7.80 7.71 32.12
CA VAL A 641 -6.46 7.39 31.62
C VAL A 641 -6.19 8.09 30.29
N ARG A 642 -7.09 7.97 29.31
CA ARG A 642 -6.86 8.54 27.96
C ARG A 642 -6.83 10.07 27.95
N LEU A 643 -7.60 10.75 28.80
CA LEU A 643 -7.57 12.20 28.93
C LEU A 643 -6.29 12.67 29.65
N ALA A 644 -5.92 12.00 30.76
CA ALA A 644 -4.74 12.33 31.55
C ALA A 644 -3.41 12.10 30.80
N MET A 645 -3.37 11.18 29.83
CA MET A 645 -2.17 10.94 29.00
C MET A 645 -1.71 12.17 28.21
N ALA A 646 -2.57 13.18 28.03
CA ALA A 646 -2.17 14.43 27.40
C ALA A 646 -1.20 15.25 28.27
N ASP A 647 -1.19 15.03 29.60
CA ASP A 647 -0.25 15.67 30.56
C ASP A 647 1.04 14.87 30.76
N VAL A 648 1.11 13.65 30.22
CA VAL A 648 2.27 12.77 30.33
C VAL A 648 3.19 12.97 29.11
N PRO A 649 4.52 13.18 29.31
CA PRO A 649 5.48 13.23 28.22
C PRO A 649 5.42 11.98 27.33
N ALA A 650 5.58 12.15 26.02
CA ALA A 650 5.33 11.09 25.03
C ALA A 650 6.12 9.80 25.31
N GLU A 651 7.37 9.94 25.76
CA GLU A 651 8.27 8.84 26.09
C GLU A 651 7.92 8.08 27.38
N GLN A 652 7.06 8.65 28.22
CA GLN A 652 6.61 8.08 29.51
C GLN A 652 5.16 7.59 29.46
N ARG A 653 4.47 7.74 28.33
CA ARG A 653 3.07 7.34 28.19
C ARG A 653 2.92 5.82 28.19
N ASP A 654 2.03 5.32 29.04
CA ASP A 654 1.55 3.94 28.96
C ASP A 654 0.54 3.75 27.82
N LYS A 655 -0.20 4.80 27.46
CA LYS A 655 -1.23 4.82 26.40
C LYS A 655 -1.25 6.14 25.63
N THR A 656 -1.72 6.13 24.38
CA THR A 656 -1.89 7.39 23.62
C THR A 656 -3.03 8.24 24.22
N PRO A 657 -2.91 9.58 24.18
CA PRO A 657 -4.00 10.46 24.61
C PRO A 657 -5.21 10.37 23.68
N MET A 658 -6.37 10.85 24.17
CA MET A 658 -7.57 11.04 23.35
C MET A 658 -8.03 12.52 23.36
N PRO A 659 -8.50 13.06 22.22
CA PRO A 659 -8.43 12.46 20.88
C PRO A 659 -6.97 12.15 20.45
N PRO A 660 -6.76 11.20 19.52
CA PRO A 660 -5.42 10.88 19.04
C PRO A 660 -4.76 12.13 18.45
N GLU A 661 -3.46 12.31 18.71
CA GLU A 661 -2.75 13.54 18.35
C GLU A 661 -2.79 13.83 16.84
N THR A 662 -2.83 12.78 16.01
CA THR A 662 -2.91 12.89 14.53
C THR A 662 -4.21 13.48 14.01
N VAL A 663 -5.29 13.45 14.80
CA VAL A 663 -6.61 13.98 14.38
C VAL A 663 -6.97 15.27 15.10
N LEU A 664 -6.15 15.75 16.05
CA LEU A 664 -6.38 17.04 16.72
C LEU A 664 -6.60 18.20 15.75
N PRO A 665 -5.89 18.31 14.60
CA PRO A 665 -6.16 19.40 13.66
C PRO A 665 -7.58 19.37 13.08
N ALA A 666 -8.24 18.20 13.00
CA ALA A 666 -9.63 18.09 12.58
C ALA A 666 -10.60 18.76 13.58
N PHE A 667 -10.17 18.94 14.84
CA PHE A 667 -10.89 19.64 15.90
C PHE A 667 -10.40 21.09 16.07
N ALA A 668 -9.67 21.63 15.10
CA ALA A 668 -9.08 22.97 15.13
C ALA A 668 -8.18 23.22 16.37
N THR A 669 -7.44 22.20 16.80
CA THR A 669 -6.46 22.28 17.89
C THR A 669 -5.20 21.49 17.53
N ASP A 670 -4.14 21.67 18.30
CA ASP A 670 -2.93 20.84 18.25
C ASP A 670 -2.66 20.19 19.62
N VAL A 671 -1.52 19.51 19.76
CA VAL A 671 -1.11 18.85 21.02
C VAL A 671 -1.02 19.86 22.17
N LYS A 672 -0.44 21.04 21.92
CA LYS A 672 -0.25 22.07 22.95
C LYS A 672 -1.58 22.72 23.34
N GLY A 673 -2.42 23.01 22.37
CA GLY A 673 -3.76 23.55 22.56
C GLY A 673 -4.68 22.57 23.27
N TRP A 674 -4.62 21.28 22.94
CA TRP A 674 -5.36 20.26 23.66
C TRP A 674 -4.85 20.11 25.09
N HIS A 675 -3.54 20.14 25.29
CA HIS A 675 -2.95 20.15 26.61
C HIS A 675 -3.42 21.33 27.47
N ALA A 676 -3.46 22.54 26.92
CA ALA A 676 -3.92 23.72 27.66
C ALA A 676 -5.45 23.90 27.67
N SER A 677 -6.23 22.96 27.13
CA SER A 677 -7.66 23.15 26.87
C SER A 677 -8.49 23.17 28.16
N PRO A 678 -9.26 24.25 28.42
CA PRO A 678 -10.23 24.27 29.52
C PRO A 678 -11.33 23.21 29.37
N VAL A 679 -11.69 22.88 28.12
CA VAL A 679 -12.69 21.83 27.85
C VAL A 679 -12.14 20.47 28.27
N ARG A 680 -10.90 20.13 27.92
CA ARG A 680 -10.26 18.89 28.36
C ARG A 680 -10.18 18.83 29.88
N ALA A 681 -9.77 19.92 30.54
CA ALA A 681 -9.71 19.99 31.99
C ALA A 681 -11.08 19.72 32.63
N THR A 682 -12.15 20.26 32.05
CA THR A 682 -13.53 20.01 32.49
C THR A 682 -13.93 18.54 32.32
N LEU A 683 -13.63 17.94 31.17
CA LEU A 683 -13.89 16.51 30.92
C LEU A 683 -13.15 15.62 31.91
N LEU A 684 -11.87 15.93 32.17
CA LEU A 684 -11.05 15.17 33.12
C LEU A 684 -11.60 15.29 34.55
N ALA A 685 -11.93 16.50 34.99
CA ALA A 685 -12.51 16.74 36.32
C ALA A 685 -13.86 16.04 36.52
N GLN A 686 -14.69 15.98 35.47
CA GLN A 686 -15.97 15.27 35.55
C GLN A 686 -15.78 13.75 35.68
N VAL A 687 -14.83 13.17 34.94
CA VAL A 687 -14.54 11.74 35.06
C VAL A 687 -13.85 11.42 36.39
N ASP A 688 -13.01 12.32 36.89
CA ASP A 688 -12.39 12.26 38.21
C ASP A 688 -13.44 12.20 39.33
N ASP A 689 -14.43 13.11 39.31
CA ASP A 689 -15.54 13.15 40.26
C ASP A 689 -16.38 11.87 40.26
N TRP A 690 -16.64 11.28 39.09
CA TRP A 690 -17.33 10.00 38.99
C TRP A 690 -16.56 8.86 39.67
N LEU A 691 -15.23 8.80 39.46
CA LEU A 691 -14.39 7.77 40.08
C LEU A 691 -14.21 8.00 41.58
N HIS A 692 -14.11 9.27 42.00
CA HIS A 692 -14.04 9.64 43.40
C HIS A 692 -15.32 9.26 44.15
N THR A 693 -16.49 9.56 43.57
CA THR A 693 -17.80 9.18 44.12
C THR A 693 -17.94 7.65 44.22
N GLU A 694 -17.41 6.92 43.25
CA GLU A 694 -17.47 5.45 43.22
C GLU A 694 -16.56 4.78 44.27
N THR A 695 -15.35 5.31 44.46
CA THR A 695 -14.28 4.63 45.23
C THR A 695 -13.98 5.29 46.58
N GLY A 696 -14.50 6.50 46.82
CA GLY A 696 -14.18 7.32 47.99
C GLY A 696 -12.76 7.91 47.97
N GLN A 697 -12.00 7.75 46.88
CA GLN A 697 -10.62 8.21 46.73
C GLN A 697 -10.40 8.84 45.35
N PRO A 698 -9.56 9.88 45.22
CA PRO A 698 -9.26 10.44 43.90
C PRO A 698 -8.56 9.37 43.04
N PRO A 699 -8.89 9.24 41.75
CA PRO A 699 -8.26 8.27 40.88
C PRO A 699 -6.75 8.53 40.76
N ASN A 700 -5.96 7.46 40.86
CA ASN A 700 -4.51 7.52 40.69
C ASN A 700 -4.10 6.77 39.42
N LEU A 701 -3.42 7.46 38.50
CA LEU A 701 -3.04 6.91 37.20
C LEU A 701 -2.20 5.63 37.30
N LYS A 702 -1.21 5.61 38.21
CA LYS A 702 -0.33 4.45 38.42
C LYS A 702 -1.09 3.25 38.98
N GLN A 703 -2.04 3.48 39.89
CA GLN A 703 -2.89 2.40 40.43
C GLN A 703 -3.84 1.84 39.36
N LEU A 704 -4.49 2.72 38.58
CA LEU A 704 -5.36 2.29 37.48
C LEU A 704 -4.61 1.44 36.45
N LEU A 705 -3.35 1.77 36.17
CA LEU A 705 -2.54 1.09 35.17
C LEU A 705 -1.72 -0.09 35.71
N ALA A 706 -1.80 -0.41 37.00
CA ALA A 706 -1.01 -1.49 37.61
C ALA A 706 -1.23 -2.86 36.94
N GLY A 707 -2.44 -3.13 36.45
CA GLY A 707 -2.79 -4.35 35.68
C GLY A 707 -2.77 -4.19 34.16
N GLY A 708 -2.34 -3.03 33.65
CA GLY A 708 -2.48 -2.64 32.25
C GLY A 708 -3.87 -2.09 31.91
N TYR A 709 -3.95 -1.29 30.84
CA TYR A 709 -5.16 -0.57 30.48
C TYR A 709 -6.33 -1.49 30.09
N GLU A 710 -6.04 -2.60 29.43
CA GLU A 710 -7.06 -3.55 28.99
C GLU A 710 -7.71 -4.31 30.16
N ALA A 711 -7.06 -4.35 31.34
CA ALA A 711 -7.66 -4.88 32.57
C ALA A 711 -8.65 -3.92 33.23
N LEU A 712 -8.67 -2.63 32.82
CA LEU A 712 -9.67 -1.68 33.31
C LEU A 712 -11.08 -2.10 32.87
N ARG A 713 -12.06 -1.78 33.72
CA ARG A 713 -13.49 -1.96 33.46
C ARG A 713 -13.84 -1.58 32.00
N PRO A 714 -14.41 -2.49 31.21
CA PRO A 714 -14.84 -2.19 29.84
C PRO A 714 -15.89 -1.08 29.80
N CYS A 715 -15.85 -0.26 28.75
CA CYS A 715 -16.76 0.88 28.57
C CYS A 715 -18.21 0.47 28.32
N LEU A 716 -18.42 -0.74 27.80
CA LEU A 716 -19.73 -1.31 27.57
C LEU A 716 -19.88 -2.49 28.54
N ALA A 717 -21.05 -2.61 29.16
CA ALA A 717 -21.36 -3.78 29.97
C ALA A 717 -21.27 -5.05 29.11
N ALA A 718 -20.94 -6.18 29.73
CA ALA A 718 -21.07 -7.46 29.05
C ALA A 718 -22.54 -7.63 28.60
N PRO A 719 -22.78 -8.04 27.33
CA PRO A 719 -24.13 -8.22 26.81
C PRO A 719 -24.92 -9.30 27.55
#